data_AF-A0A1S2YX22-F1
#
_entry.id   AF-A0A1S2YX22-F1
#
_cell.length_a   1.000
_cell.length_b   1.000
_cell.length_c   1.000
_cell.angle_alpha   90.00
_cell.angle_beta   90.00
_cell.angle_gamma   90.00
#
_symmetry.space_group_name_H-M   'P 1'
#
loop_
_entity.id
_entity.type
_entity.pdbx_description
1 polymer ?
#
loop_
_entity_poly.entity_id
_entity_poly.type
_entity_poly.pdbx_seq_one_letter_code
_entity_poly.pdbx_strand_id
1 'polypeptide(L)'
;MTFQPDLLLEKCKKLNKKVARKFAIRMAENTNDESSLARIRQLEHERDELRKDIEQLCMQQAGPGYLAVATRMHFQRTAGLEQEIESLKKKLDACTRDSLNLQEELSEAYRIKSQLADLHSAEVSKNMEAEKQVKFFQGCVAAAFAERDHAIIEAEKAKEKEEVMSQQIDGFNKRVEELTSDCLKLKEFNDNLKIDQAMYIEQNEKFKKVINKFFQIRQYSPKEFEDTSWDVKCTCLLDDSEELWCFNDASTSKYISALEEQLDKVSNSVDYLQSKLRVGLDIENHLKKRVNLLEQKQIKMNKVIENGVADLKHHHSEYRDHIMNLLSDGESTIKSIMNVIDERVKMFNQNIEPNLVPQRDTELEENECRDAHICPQDKTVSKSKSTGLGSLAVKPDGKGDSSDAFAMALQEKVDALLLLSQQEERHLLERNVNSALQIKIEELQRNLLQVTNEKVRALMELAQLKQEHQLLLEKLDHGTKQGVDTGERNLVIRERDGTLKNLLKKSYLRRWISPVDVGGKEVDSSPDNEGKSFIQRSSSVDFARMKIENATLKESMDSMELLTSSIHRLRLSLWKVKESVTSEGTVSGVSEVLNGVIKEAKLLRTALGSSLPISWSVETEVGYFEDGEGRDTVHKECSAEKIDTVSAAGLEMVELLIFAAQMLGDMLTAMIPDIEVI
;
A
#
# COMPACT_ATOMS: atom_id res chain seq x y z
N MET A 1 -83.69 42.15 30.73
CA MET A 1 -85.10 42.59 30.59
C MET A 1 -85.78 42.42 31.93
N THR A 2 -85.79 43.47 32.74
CA THR A 2 -86.35 43.50 34.09
C THR A 2 -87.87 43.62 34.00
N PHE A 3 -88.56 42.50 34.21
CA PHE A 3 -90.02 42.44 34.31
C PHE A 3 -90.43 43.14 35.62
N GLN A 4 -91.15 44.26 35.56
CA GLN A 4 -91.73 44.93 36.72
C GLN A 4 -93.19 44.44 36.92
N PRO A 5 -93.44 43.41 37.76
CA PRO A 5 -94.79 42.89 38.01
C PRO A 5 -95.74 43.94 38.62
N ASP A 6 -95.22 44.95 39.32
CA ASP A 6 -96.04 45.98 39.98
C ASP A 6 -96.77 46.91 38.99
N LEU A 7 -96.18 47.17 37.81
CA LEU A 7 -96.82 47.99 36.77
C LEU A 7 -98.00 47.26 36.10
N LEU A 8 -97.92 45.94 35.99
CA LEU A 8 -99.01 45.09 35.46
C LEU A 8 -100.13 44.93 36.47
N LEU A 9 -99.82 44.76 37.76
CA LEU A 9 -100.83 44.66 38.80
C LEU A 9 -101.60 45.99 38.95
N GLU A 10 -100.92 47.14 38.81
CA GLU A 10 -101.59 48.43 38.87
C GLU A 10 -102.39 48.75 37.60
N LYS A 11 -101.91 48.33 36.42
CA LYS A 11 -102.70 48.36 35.17
C LYS A 11 -103.93 47.47 35.27
N CYS A 12 -103.83 46.26 35.82
CA CYS A 12 -104.97 45.38 36.05
C CYS A 12 -105.98 45.98 37.04
N LYS A 13 -105.53 46.58 38.15
CA LYS A 13 -106.43 47.27 39.10
C LYS A 13 -107.13 48.48 38.46
N LYS A 14 -106.42 49.28 37.65
CA LYS A 14 -107.01 50.41 36.89
C LYS A 14 -107.99 49.92 35.82
N LEU A 15 -107.66 48.84 35.11
CA LEU A 15 -108.54 48.24 34.10
C LEU A 15 -109.81 47.67 34.74
N ASN A 16 -109.69 46.96 35.87
CA ASN A 16 -110.82 46.39 36.59
C ASN A 16 -111.74 47.48 37.16
N LYS A 17 -111.17 48.59 37.68
CA LYS A 17 -111.95 49.77 38.11
C LYS A 17 -112.64 50.49 36.95
N LYS A 18 -112.01 50.51 35.76
CA LYS A 18 -112.57 51.10 34.54
C LYS A 18 -113.66 50.22 33.92
N VAL A 19 -113.50 48.90 33.97
CA VAL A 19 -114.51 47.91 33.58
C VAL A 19 -115.70 47.96 34.53
N ALA A 20 -115.48 48.00 35.85
CA ALA A 20 -116.55 48.14 36.84
C ALA A 20 -117.34 49.46 36.66
N ARG A 21 -116.67 50.60 36.40
CA ARG A 21 -117.36 51.87 36.08
C ARG A 21 -118.12 51.81 34.75
N LYS A 22 -117.57 51.16 33.72
CA LYS A 22 -118.24 50.99 32.41
C LYS A 22 -119.43 50.03 32.50
N PHE A 23 -119.38 49.03 33.39
CA PHE A 23 -120.49 48.13 33.69
C PHE A 23 -121.59 48.85 34.50
N ALA A 24 -121.22 49.69 35.47
CA ALA A 24 -122.17 50.51 36.22
C ALA A 24 -122.90 51.56 35.36
N ILE A 25 -122.21 52.20 34.41
CA ILE A 25 -122.82 53.16 33.47
C ILE A 25 -123.71 52.44 32.44
N ARG A 26 -123.36 51.22 32.02
CA ARG A 26 -124.17 50.42 31.07
C ARG A 26 -125.43 49.81 31.71
N MET A 27 -125.45 49.62 33.03
CA MET A 27 -126.64 49.17 33.78
C MET A 27 -127.66 50.30 34.02
N ALA A 28 -127.34 51.57 33.74
CA ALA A 28 -128.23 52.71 33.95
C ALA A 28 -129.11 53.08 32.73
N GLU A 29 -128.93 52.44 31.56
CA GLU A 29 -129.59 52.84 30.30
C GLU A 29 -130.36 51.73 29.57
N ASN A 30 -130.71 50.60 30.21
CA ASN A 30 -131.61 49.62 29.60
C ASN A 30 -132.57 48.99 30.62
N THR A 31 -133.74 49.60 30.75
CA THR A 31 -134.89 49.07 31.48
C THR A 31 -135.49 47.88 30.74
N ASN A 32 -135.08 46.66 31.11
CA ASN A 32 -135.89 45.45 30.99
C ASN A 32 -135.45 44.45 32.08
N ASP A 33 -135.69 44.82 33.34
CA ASP A 33 -135.14 44.18 34.54
C ASP A 33 -135.62 42.73 34.77
N GLU A 34 -136.74 42.30 34.19
CA GLU A 34 -137.20 40.91 34.33
C GLU A 34 -136.43 39.91 33.48
N SER A 35 -136.03 40.29 32.25
CA SER A 35 -135.28 39.41 31.34
C SER A 35 -133.84 39.20 31.81
N SER A 36 -133.20 40.25 32.34
CA SER A 36 -131.86 40.18 32.91
C SER A 36 -131.83 39.37 34.21
N LEU A 37 -132.83 39.53 35.10
CA LEU A 37 -132.96 38.70 36.31
C LEU A 37 -133.18 37.22 36.00
N ALA A 38 -134.01 36.89 35.00
CA ALA A 38 -134.21 35.51 34.57
C ALA A 38 -132.91 34.89 34.00
N ARG A 39 -132.13 35.66 33.23
CA ARG A 39 -130.84 35.21 32.68
C ARG A 39 -129.80 35.00 33.78
N ILE A 40 -129.78 35.83 34.82
CA ILE A 40 -128.88 35.65 35.98
C ILE A 40 -129.22 34.37 36.72
N ARG A 41 -130.50 34.12 37.03
CA ARG A 41 -130.91 32.86 37.69
C ARG A 41 -130.58 31.62 36.86
N GLN A 42 -130.72 31.71 35.54
CA GLN A 42 -130.31 30.63 34.63
C GLN A 42 -128.80 30.38 34.70
N LEU A 43 -127.98 31.44 34.65
CA LEU A 43 -126.52 31.32 34.75
C LEU A 43 -126.07 30.84 36.13
N GLU A 44 -126.76 31.21 37.20
CA GLU A 44 -126.51 30.67 38.54
C GLU A 44 -126.81 29.18 38.61
N HIS A 45 -127.90 28.74 38.00
CA HIS A 45 -128.23 27.32 37.88
C HIS A 45 -127.20 26.57 37.03
N GLU A 46 -126.84 27.08 35.86
CA GLU A 46 -125.80 26.49 34.98
C GLU A 46 -124.44 26.44 35.70
N ARG A 47 -124.07 27.48 36.46
CA ARG A 47 -122.86 27.48 37.28
C ARG A 47 -122.93 26.40 38.37
N ASP A 48 -124.06 26.26 39.04
CA ASP A 48 -124.21 25.28 40.12
C ASP A 48 -124.20 23.85 39.58
N GLU A 49 -124.78 23.60 38.42
CA GLU A 49 -124.67 22.32 37.71
C GLU A 49 -123.25 22.05 37.23
N LEU A 50 -122.58 23.02 36.61
CA LEU A 50 -121.16 22.89 36.24
C LEU A 50 -120.26 22.64 37.44
N ARG A 51 -120.56 23.25 38.59
CA ARG A 51 -119.83 23.00 39.84
C ARG A 51 -120.02 21.57 40.32
N LYS A 52 -121.24 21.03 40.27
CA LYS A 52 -121.51 19.62 40.59
C LYS A 52 -120.79 18.68 39.62
N ASP A 53 -120.77 18.99 38.32
CA ASP A 53 -120.05 18.21 37.32
C ASP A 53 -118.54 18.21 37.57
N ILE A 54 -117.95 19.37 37.91
CA ILE A 54 -116.54 19.48 38.29
C ILE A 54 -116.25 18.70 39.56
N GLU A 55 -117.09 18.82 40.60
CA GLU A 55 -116.94 18.06 41.84
C GLU A 55 -117.06 16.54 41.58
N GLN A 56 -117.96 16.11 40.69
CA GLN A 56 -118.10 14.72 40.28
C GLN A 56 -116.88 14.21 39.48
N LEU A 57 -116.35 14.99 38.55
CA LEU A 57 -115.11 14.67 37.83
C LEU A 57 -113.91 14.61 38.77
N CYS A 58 -113.80 15.54 39.72
CA CYS A 58 -112.77 15.51 40.74
C CYS A 58 -112.92 14.30 41.66
N MET A 59 -114.13 13.91 42.06
CA MET A 59 -114.34 12.68 42.84
C MET A 59 -114.02 11.40 42.05
N GLN A 60 -114.34 11.37 40.75
CA GLN A 60 -113.99 10.24 39.86
C GLN A 60 -112.48 10.12 39.63
N GLN A 61 -111.78 11.25 39.47
CA GLN A 61 -110.32 11.29 39.27
C GLN A 61 -109.53 11.21 40.60
N ALA A 62 -110.14 11.55 41.74
CA ALA A 62 -109.57 11.40 43.08
C ALA A 62 -109.85 10.02 43.71
N GLY A 63 -110.53 9.12 42.99
CA GLY A 63 -110.71 7.74 43.42
C GLY A 63 -109.34 7.05 43.62
N PRO A 64 -109.19 6.17 44.64
CA PRO A 64 -107.91 5.51 44.95
C PRO A 64 -107.26 4.80 43.75
N GLY A 65 -108.05 4.35 42.78
CA GLY A 65 -107.56 3.63 41.59
C GLY A 65 -106.81 4.50 40.57
N TYR A 66 -107.27 5.71 40.24
CA TYR A 66 -106.62 6.55 39.23
C TYR A 66 -105.27 7.09 39.72
N LEU A 67 -105.25 7.61 40.95
CA LEU A 67 -104.02 8.11 41.57
C LEU A 67 -102.99 6.98 41.73
N ALA A 68 -103.40 5.77 42.12
CA ALA A 68 -102.51 4.62 42.25
C ALA A 68 -101.92 4.16 40.90
N VAL A 69 -102.71 4.16 39.82
CA VAL A 69 -102.23 3.80 38.48
C VAL A 69 -101.27 4.85 37.91
N ALA A 70 -101.61 6.14 38.00
CA ALA A 70 -100.72 7.21 37.58
C ALA A 70 -99.39 7.17 38.36
N THR A 71 -99.47 7.02 39.68
CA THR A 71 -98.29 6.91 40.56
C THR A 71 -97.46 5.68 40.21
N ARG A 72 -98.07 4.52 39.95
CA ARG A 72 -97.37 3.30 39.50
C ARG A 72 -96.68 3.49 38.15
N MET A 73 -97.34 4.11 37.18
CA MET A 73 -96.75 4.42 35.87
C MET A 73 -95.56 5.39 36.02
N HIS A 74 -95.70 6.43 36.85
CA HIS A 74 -94.60 7.35 37.14
C HIS A 74 -93.43 6.63 37.80
N PHE A 75 -93.65 5.81 38.84
CA PHE A 75 -92.57 5.05 39.47
C PHE A 75 -91.90 4.07 38.51
N GLN A 76 -92.67 3.36 37.67
CA GLN A 76 -92.09 2.45 36.67
C GLN A 76 -91.25 3.19 35.63
N ARG A 77 -91.72 4.35 35.15
CA ARG A 77 -90.96 5.20 34.23
C ARG A 77 -89.70 5.75 34.90
N THR A 78 -89.80 6.20 36.15
CA THR A 78 -88.64 6.68 36.93
C THR A 78 -87.62 5.57 37.11
N ALA A 79 -88.03 4.36 37.51
CA ALA A 79 -87.14 3.21 37.67
C ALA A 79 -86.48 2.79 36.35
N GLY A 80 -87.23 2.81 35.24
CA GLY A 80 -86.67 2.56 33.90
C GLY A 80 -85.61 3.58 33.50
N LEU A 81 -85.89 4.87 33.72
CA LEU A 81 -84.94 5.95 33.46
C LEU A 81 -83.71 5.88 34.39
N GLU A 82 -83.88 5.51 35.66
CA GLU A 82 -82.76 5.30 36.59
C GLU A 82 -81.85 4.16 36.13
N GLN A 83 -82.43 3.05 35.66
CA GLN A 83 -81.66 1.93 35.11
C GLN A 83 -80.93 2.32 33.82
N GLU A 84 -81.55 3.10 32.93
CA GLU A 84 -80.91 3.63 31.72
C GLU A 84 -79.77 4.59 32.08
N ILE A 85 -79.99 5.50 33.03
CA ILE A 85 -78.95 6.40 33.55
C ILE A 85 -77.77 5.59 34.10
N GLU A 86 -78.04 4.55 34.89
CA GLU A 86 -76.99 3.71 35.47
C GLU A 86 -76.24 2.90 34.39
N SER A 87 -76.95 2.41 33.37
CA SER A 87 -76.33 1.76 32.21
C SER A 87 -75.44 2.72 31.42
N LEU A 88 -75.90 3.95 31.20
CA LEU A 88 -75.15 5.00 30.50
C LEU A 88 -73.92 5.43 31.30
N LYS A 89 -74.01 5.54 32.62
CA LYS A 89 -72.85 5.80 33.49
C LYS A 89 -71.79 4.72 33.34
N LYS A 90 -72.18 3.44 33.42
CA LYS A 90 -71.22 2.32 33.23
C LYS A 90 -70.56 2.33 31.86
N LYS A 91 -71.31 2.68 30.80
CA LYS A 91 -70.76 2.84 29.45
C LYS A 91 -69.80 4.04 29.37
N LEU A 92 -70.13 5.15 30.04
CA LEU A 92 -69.25 6.32 30.12
C LEU A 92 -67.95 5.99 30.85
N ASP A 93 -68.01 5.26 31.97
CA ASP A 93 -66.83 4.83 32.72
C ASP A 93 -65.96 3.86 31.91
N ALA A 94 -66.58 2.93 31.17
CA ALA A 94 -65.86 2.06 30.23
C ALA A 94 -65.17 2.87 29.12
N CYS A 95 -65.91 3.78 28.47
CA CYS A 95 -65.37 4.65 27.43
C CYS A 95 -64.23 5.56 27.94
N THR A 96 -64.34 6.04 29.18
CA THR A 96 -63.28 6.86 29.80
C THR A 96 -62.02 6.04 30.05
N ARG A 97 -62.15 4.80 30.54
CA ARG A 97 -61.00 3.89 30.69
C ARG A 97 -60.36 3.56 29.35
N ASP A 98 -61.15 3.25 28.33
CA ASP A 98 -60.62 2.97 26.99
C ASP A 98 -59.90 4.19 26.41
N SER A 99 -60.42 5.40 26.63
CA SER A 99 -59.75 6.64 26.21
C SER A 99 -58.41 6.84 26.92
N LEU A 100 -58.30 6.50 28.21
CA LEU A 100 -57.04 6.58 28.95
C LEU A 100 -56.04 5.53 28.44
N ASN A 101 -56.48 4.29 28.20
CA ASN A 101 -55.63 3.23 27.63
C ASN A 101 -55.10 3.63 26.25
N LEU A 102 -55.95 4.16 25.37
CA LEU A 102 -55.52 4.65 24.05
C LEU A 102 -54.53 5.81 24.15
N GLN A 103 -54.68 6.68 25.15
CA GLN A 103 -53.73 7.77 25.39
C GLN A 103 -52.36 7.23 25.84
N GLU A 104 -52.35 6.21 26.70
CA GLU A 104 -51.12 5.51 27.12
C GLU A 104 -50.45 4.81 25.93
N GLU A 105 -51.20 4.02 25.14
CA GLU A 105 -50.70 3.36 23.93
C GLU A 105 -50.15 4.36 22.91
N LEU A 106 -50.81 5.51 22.72
CA LEU A 106 -50.32 6.58 21.86
C LEU A 106 -49.00 7.17 22.38
N SER A 107 -48.89 7.39 23.69
CA SER A 107 -47.66 7.91 24.29
C SER A 107 -46.49 6.93 24.14
N GLU A 108 -46.76 5.64 24.28
CA GLU A 108 -45.78 4.57 24.09
C GLU A 108 -45.36 4.43 22.62
N ALA A 109 -46.31 4.55 21.69
CA ALA A 109 -46.02 4.58 20.25
C ALA A 109 -45.09 5.75 19.87
N TYR A 110 -45.30 6.95 20.43
CA TYR A 110 -44.40 8.09 20.23
C TYR A 110 -43.02 7.88 20.86
N ARG A 111 -42.96 7.22 22.03
CA ARG A 111 -41.70 6.86 22.69
C ARG A 111 -40.89 5.89 21.81
N ILE A 112 -41.51 4.82 21.33
CA ILE A 112 -40.89 3.85 20.42
C ILE A 112 -40.46 4.52 19.12
N LYS A 113 -41.29 5.39 18.53
CA LYS A 113 -40.95 6.15 17.32
C LYS A 113 -39.68 6.98 17.51
N SER A 114 -39.53 7.63 18.66
CA SER A 114 -38.35 8.43 18.98
C SER A 114 -37.11 7.55 19.11
N GLN A 115 -37.20 6.42 19.84
CA GLN A 115 -36.10 5.46 19.96
C GLN A 115 -35.68 4.89 18.60
N LEU A 116 -36.64 4.61 17.72
CA LEU A 116 -36.34 4.11 16.36
C LEU A 116 -35.61 5.17 15.53
N ALA A 117 -35.98 6.45 15.66
CA ALA A 117 -35.30 7.54 14.98
C ALA A 117 -33.84 7.68 15.45
N ASP A 118 -33.61 7.57 16.77
CA ASP A 118 -32.27 7.61 17.35
C ASP A 118 -31.42 6.43 16.87
N LEU A 119 -31.96 5.21 16.91
CA LEU A 119 -31.28 4.00 16.40
C LEU A 119 -30.96 4.10 14.90
N HIS A 120 -31.90 4.60 14.08
CA HIS A 120 -31.67 4.83 12.67
C HIS A 120 -30.54 5.84 12.44
N SER A 121 -30.53 6.95 13.20
CA SER A 121 -29.47 7.96 13.09
C SER A 121 -28.09 7.41 13.47
N ALA A 122 -28.01 6.59 14.52
CA ALA A 122 -26.78 5.93 14.95
C ALA A 122 -26.29 4.93 13.90
N GLU A 123 -27.19 4.16 13.29
CA GLU A 123 -26.84 3.19 12.25
C GLU A 123 -26.38 3.89 10.96
N VAL A 124 -27.03 4.98 10.57
CA VAL A 124 -26.58 5.83 9.44
C VAL A 124 -25.18 6.38 9.72
N SER A 125 -24.89 6.84 10.94
CA SER A 125 -23.55 7.30 11.32
C SER A 125 -22.50 6.19 11.23
N LYS A 126 -22.81 4.98 11.69
CA LYS A 126 -21.90 3.82 11.55
C LYS A 126 -21.66 3.47 10.09
N ASN A 127 -22.70 3.50 9.26
CA ASN A 127 -22.58 3.21 7.83
C ASN A 127 -21.72 4.26 7.11
N MET A 128 -21.88 5.55 7.44
CA MET A 128 -21.00 6.61 6.92
C MET A 128 -19.53 6.39 7.30
N GLU A 129 -19.25 5.93 8.52
CA GLU A 129 -17.87 5.64 8.95
C GLU A 129 -17.30 4.40 8.23
N ALA A 130 -18.10 3.34 8.07
CA ALA A 130 -17.71 2.19 7.27
C ALA A 130 -17.42 2.58 5.80
N GLU A 131 -18.21 3.49 5.22
CA GLU A 131 -17.97 4.01 3.87
C GLU A 131 -16.64 4.77 3.77
N LYS A 132 -16.28 5.57 4.79
CA LYS A 132 -14.97 6.24 4.84
C LYS A 132 -13.83 5.23 4.89
N GLN A 133 -13.94 4.17 5.71
CA GLN A 133 -12.94 3.12 5.78
C GLN A 133 -12.78 2.40 4.45
N VAL A 134 -13.88 2.07 3.77
CA VAL A 134 -13.83 1.46 2.43
C VAL A 134 -13.11 2.37 1.43
N LYS A 135 -13.43 3.67 1.41
CA LYS A 135 -12.75 4.64 0.54
C LYS A 135 -11.27 4.78 0.87
N PHE A 136 -10.90 4.75 2.15
CA PHE A 136 -9.51 4.75 2.59
C PHE A 136 -8.76 3.53 2.04
N PHE A 137 -9.29 2.32 2.23
CA PHE A 137 -8.66 1.11 1.71
C PHE A 137 -8.60 1.08 0.17
N GLN A 138 -9.62 1.59 -0.52
CA GLN A 138 -9.57 1.77 -1.97
C GLN A 138 -8.42 2.70 -2.40
N GLY A 139 -8.21 3.80 -1.67
CA GLY A 139 -7.08 4.71 -1.88
C GLY A 139 -5.73 4.04 -1.65
N CYS A 140 -5.57 3.28 -0.55
CA CYS A 140 -4.34 2.53 -0.27
C CYS A 140 -4.03 1.50 -1.35
N VAL A 141 -5.04 0.75 -1.81
CA VAL A 141 -4.89 -0.25 -2.88
C VAL A 141 -4.50 0.42 -4.20
N ALA A 142 -5.13 1.55 -4.55
CA ALA A 142 -4.77 2.30 -5.74
C ALA A 142 -3.32 2.84 -5.68
N ALA A 143 -2.90 3.37 -4.53
CA ALA A 143 -1.52 3.83 -4.32
C ALA A 143 -0.51 2.67 -4.43
N ALA A 144 -0.78 1.54 -3.78
CA ALA A 144 0.08 0.35 -3.87
C ALA A 144 0.20 -0.18 -5.31
N PHE A 145 -0.87 -0.14 -6.10
CA PHE A 145 -0.79 -0.49 -7.52
C PHE A 145 0.03 0.52 -8.32
N ALA A 146 -0.12 1.82 -8.08
CA ALA A 146 0.70 2.84 -8.74
C ALA A 146 2.19 2.71 -8.39
N GLU A 147 2.52 2.44 -7.13
CA GLU A 147 3.89 2.20 -6.68
C GLU A 147 4.48 0.92 -7.31
N ARG A 148 3.72 -0.17 -7.34
CA ARG A 148 4.12 -1.40 -8.01
C ARG A 148 4.38 -1.17 -9.50
N ASP A 149 3.48 -0.48 -10.19
CA ASP A 149 3.61 -0.22 -11.61
C ASP A 149 4.82 0.69 -11.90
N HIS A 150 5.10 1.66 -11.01
CA HIS A 150 6.31 2.48 -11.09
C HIS A 150 7.60 1.64 -10.90
N ALA A 151 7.62 0.76 -9.90
CA ALA A 151 8.75 -0.13 -9.63
C ALA A 151 9.00 -1.12 -10.77
N ILE A 152 7.95 -1.61 -11.44
CA ILE A 152 8.06 -2.46 -12.62
C ILE A 152 8.73 -1.70 -13.76
N ILE A 153 8.29 -0.48 -14.07
CA ILE A 153 8.89 0.34 -15.13
C ILE A 153 10.37 0.64 -14.83
N GLU A 154 10.70 0.93 -13.56
CA GLU A 154 12.09 1.15 -13.16
C GLU A 154 12.95 -0.11 -13.31
N ALA A 155 12.42 -1.27 -12.93
CA ALA A 155 13.10 -2.56 -13.09
C ALA A 155 13.31 -2.92 -14.57
N GLU A 156 12.32 -2.67 -15.44
CA GLU A 156 12.45 -2.85 -16.89
C GLU A 156 13.55 -1.96 -17.47
N LYS A 157 13.60 -0.69 -17.07
CA LYS A 157 14.66 0.25 -17.48
C LYS A 157 16.04 -0.16 -16.96
N ALA A 158 16.13 -0.71 -15.75
CA ALA A 158 17.39 -1.23 -15.20
C ALA A 158 17.86 -2.45 -16.00
N LYS A 159 16.94 -3.36 -16.35
CA LYS A 159 17.22 -4.53 -17.19
C LYS A 159 17.70 -4.15 -18.59
N GLU A 160 17.09 -3.14 -19.23
CA GLU A 160 17.57 -2.64 -20.52
C GLU A 160 19.02 -2.15 -20.45
N LYS A 161 19.39 -1.44 -19.36
CA LYS A 161 20.78 -0.99 -19.15
C LYS A 161 21.74 -2.14 -18.91
N GLU A 162 21.32 -3.16 -18.14
CA GLU A 162 22.09 -4.39 -17.92
C GLU A 162 22.35 -5.10 -19.26
N GLU A 163 21.33 -5.23 -20.11
CA GLU A 163 21.47 -5.86 -21.42
C GLU A 163 22.46 -5.10 -22.32
N VAL A 164 22.38 -3.77 -22.35
CA VAL A 164 23.35 -2.92 -23.07
C VAL A 164 24.76 -3.10 -22.52
N MET A 165 24.92 -3.18 -21.19
CA MET A 165 26.23 -3.40 -20.56
C MET A 165 26.78 -4.79 -20.87
N SER A 166 25.93 -5.82 -20.87
CA SER A 166 26.29 -7.19 -21.24
C SER A 166 26.82 -7.25 -22.68
N GLN A 167 26.14 -6.58 -23.62
CA GLN A 167 26.61 -6.48 -25.01
C GLN A 167 27.98 -5.76 -25.12
N GLN A 168 28.24 -4.75 -24.28
CA GLN A 168 29.55 -4.08 -24.24
C GLN A 168 30.65 -4.99 -23.69
N ILE A 169 30.35 -5.74 -22.63
CA ILE A 169 31.27 -6.73 -22.02
C ILE A 169 31.62 -7.81 -23.04
N ASP A 170 30.66 -8.32 -23.80
CA ASP A 170 30.92 -9.26 -24.89
C ASP A 170 31.87 -8.67 -25.95
N GLY A 171 31.71 -7.39 -26.27
CA GLY A 171 32.61 -6.66 -27.15
C GLY A 171 34.04 -6.55 -26.59
N PHE A 172 34.18 -6.30 -25.29
CA PHE A 172 35.50 -6.27 -24.62
C PHE A 172 36.13 -7.67 -24.56
N ASN A 173 35.37 -8.70 -24.24
CA ASN A 173 35.86 -10.09 -24.19
C ASN A 173 36.42 -10.53 -25.54
N LYS A 174 35.72 -10.27 -26.65
CA LYS A 174 36.23 -10.56 -28.00
C LYS A 174 37.55 -9.86 -28.28
N ARG A 175 37.67 -8.58 -27.90
CA ARG A 175 38.92 -7.82 -28.08
C ARG A 175 40.06 -8.38 -27.22
N VAL A 176 39.78 -8.82 -26.01
CA VAL A 176 40.76 -9.47 -25.13
C VAL A 176 41.21 -10.81 -25.73
N GLU A 177 40.30 -11.61 -26.27
CA GLU A 177 40.63 -12.86 -26.97
C GLU A 177 41.52 -12.63 -28.19
N GLU A 178 41.20 -11.62 -29.01
CA GLU A 178 42.01 -11.21 -30.17
C GLU A 178 43.43 -10.80 -29.75
N LEU A 179 43.55 -9.89 -28.77
CA LEU A 179 44.85 -9.45 -28.25
C LEU A 179 45.64 -10.60 -27.60
N THR A 180 44.96 -11.51 -26.91
CA THR A 180 45.59 -12.70 -26.32
C THR A 180 46.14 -13.62 -27.41
N SER A 181 45.38 -13.83 -28.50
CA SER A 181 45.84 -14.59 -29.66
C SER A 181 47.08 -13.95 -30.30
N ASP A 182 47.09 -12.64 -30.46
CA ASP A 182 48.22 -11.93 -31.04
C ASP A 182 49.46 -11.94 -30.14
N CYS A 183 49.28 -11.83 -28.82
CA CYS A 183 50.34 -12.04 -27.83
C CYS A 183 50.94 -13.45 -27.91
N LEU A 184 50.11 -14.48 -28.11
CA LEU A 184 50.59 -15.85 -28.28
C LEU A 184 51.42 -16.01 -29.56
N LYS A 185 50.98 -15.44 -30.69
CA LYS A 185 51.74 -15.45 -31.95
C LYS A 185 53.09 -14.72 -31.82
N LEU A 186 53.08 -13.56 -31.16
CA LEU A 186 54.31 -12.80 -30.90
C LEU A 186 55.28 -13.58 -30.00
N LYS A 187 54.75 -14.29 -29.01
CA LYS A 187 55.56 -15.16 -28.14
C LYS A 187 56.20 -16.29 -28.93
N GLU A 188 55.43 -16.99 -29.77
CA GLU A 188 55.94 -18.06 -30.63
C GLU A 188 57.03 -17.54 -31.59
N PHE A 189 56.82 -16.37 -32.20
CA PHE A 189 57.82 -15.73 -33.04
C PHE A 189 59.10 -15.38 -32.27
N ASN A 190 58.98 -14.85 -31.06
CA ASN A 190 60.13 -14.54 -30.21
C ASN A 190 60.89 -15.79 -29.78
N ASP A 191 60.17 -16.87 -29.46
CA ASP A 191 60.78 -18.15 -29.10
C ASP A 191 61.55 -18.74 -30.29
N ASN A 192 61.01 -18.66 -31.52
CA ASN A 192 61.72 -19.04 -32.74
C ASN A 192 62.99 -18.19 -32.96
N LEU A 193 62.92 -16.86 -32.80
CA LEU A 193 64.10 -16.00 -32.92
C LEU A 193 65.19 -16.34 -31.89
N LYS A 194 64.82 -16.71 -30.67
CA LYS A 194 65.79 -17.16 -29.66
C LYS A 194 66.46 -18.47 -30.05
N ILE A 195 65.71 -19.41 -30.64
CA ILE A 195 66.26 -20.66 -31.16
C ILE A 195 67.25 -20.38 -32.29
N ASP A 196 66.88 -19.53 -33.25
CA ASP A 196 67.75 -19.14 -34.36
C ASP A 196 69.01 -18.44 -33.86
N GLN A 197 68.88 -17.52 -32.89
CA GLN A 197 70.01 -16.84 -32.26
C GLN A 197 70.97 -17.86 -31.61
N ALA A 198 70.45 -18.83 -30.86
CA ALA A 198 71.26 -19.87 -30.25
C ALA A 198 71.97 -20.73 -31.31
N MET A 199 71.28 -21.08 -32.39
CA MET A 199 71.87 -21.82 -33.51
C MET A 199 73.00 -21.03 -34.18
N TYR A 200 72.81 -19.73 -34.45
CA TYR A 200 73.86 -18.87 -35.02
C TYR A 200 75.05 -18.70 -34.09
N ILE A 201 74.84 -18.61 -32.77
CA ILE A 201 75.93 -18.60 -31.79
C ILE A 201 76.73 -19.91 -31.88
N GLU A 202 76.05 -21.06 -31.92
CA GLU A 202 76.73 -22.36 -32.06
C GLU A 202 77.51 -22.48 -33.38
N GLN A 203 76.91 -22.03 -34.49
CA GLN A 203 77.59 -21.98 -35.79
C GLN A 203 78.81 -21.06 -35.76
N ASN A 204 78.70 -19.87 -35.17
CA ASN A 204 79.83 -18.96 -35.02
C ASN A 204 80.95 -19.58 -34.20
N GLU A 205 80.65 -20.35 -33.15
CA GLU A 205 81.68 -21.09 -32.42
C GLU A 205 82.35 -22.17 -33.29
N LYS A 206 81.59 -22.85 -34.17
CA LYS A 206 82.18 -23.77 -35.17
C LYS A 206 83.07 -23.02 -36.16
N PHE A 207 82.62 -21.88 -36.70
CA PHE A 207 83.40 -21.07 -37.64
C PHE A 207 84.66 -20.52 -37.00
N LYS A 208 84.60 -20.03 -35.76
CA LYS A 208 85.79 -19.63 -34.98
C LYS A 208 86.83 -20.74 -34.92
N LYS A 209 86.43 -22.00 -34.67
CA LYS A 209 87.35 -23.14 -34.71
C LYS A 209 87.96 -23.36 -36.09
N VAL A 210 87.18 -23.22 -37.15
CA VAL A 210 87.64 -23.35 -38.54
C VAL A 210 88.63 -22.24 -38.89
N ILE A 211 88.27 -20.98 -38.64
CA ILE A 211 89.10 -19.79 -38.85
C ILE A 211 90.44 -19.95 -38.12
N ASN A 212 90.42 -20.38 -36.85
CA ASN A 212 91.65 -20.65 -36.11
C ASN A 212 92.54 -21.70 -36.80
N LYS A 213 91.96 -22.79 -37.31
CA LYS A 213 92.72 -23.83 -38.03
C LYS A 213 93.33 -23.31 -39.33
N PHE A 214 92.57 -22.60 -40.16
CA PHE A 214 93.10 -22.03 -41.41
C PHE A 214 94.17 -20.97 -41.16
N PHE A 215 93.95 -20.12 -40.15
CA PHE A 215 94.94 -19.14 -39.71
C PHE A 215 96.23 -19.82 -39.21
N GLN A 216 96.13 -20.93 -38.48
CA GLN A 216 97.29 -21.76 -38.10
C GLN A 216 98.01 -22.36 -39.32
N ILE A 217 97.28 -22.86 -40.32
CA ILE A 217 97.87 -23.42 -41.55
C ILE A 217 98.62 -22.35 -42.35
N ARG A 218 98.08 -21.13 -42.43
CA ARG A 218 98.74 -19.98 -43.07
C ARG A 218 100.03 -19.60 -42.37
N GLN A 219 100.13 -19.78 -41.06
CA GLN A 219 101.32 -19.41 -40.29
C GLN A 219 102.42 -20.48 -40.44
N TYR A 220 103.47 -20.17 -41.20
CA TYR A 220 104.60 -21.07 -41.45
C TYR A 220 105.53 -21.34 -40.24
N SER A 221 105.24 -20.83 -39.03
CA SER A 221 105.95 -21.23 -37.80
C SER A 221 105.12 -20.96 -36.52
N PRO A 222 105.16 -21.84 -35.50
CA PRO A 222 104.42 -21.67 -34.26
C PRO A 222 105.26 -20.86 -33.26
N LYS A 223 105.01 -19.55 -33.15
CA LYS A 223 105.52 -18.77 -32.01
C LYS A 223 104.42 -17.87 -31.46
N GLU A 224 104.21 -18.06 -30.16
CA GLU A 224 103.27 -17.44 -29.21
C GLU A 224 102.62 -16.13 -29.64
N PHE A 225 101.33 -16.20 -29.96
CA PHE A 225 100.40 -15.07 -29.77
C PHE A 225 99.04 -15.62 -29.35
N GLU A 226 98.78 -15.60 -28.05
CA GLU A 226 97.41 -15.53 -27.52
C GLU A 226 96.94 -14.07 -27.65
N ASP A 227 95.69 -13.88 -28.07
CA ASP A 227 94.98 -12.60 -28.29
C ASP A 227 95.22 -11.78 -29.57
N THR A 228 95.17 -12.43 -30.75
CA THR A 228 94.75 -11.72 -31.98
C THR A 228 93.22 -11.75 -32.09
N SER A 229 92.56 -10.58 -32.23
CA SER A 229 91.09 -10.50 -32.34
C SER A 229 90.55 -11.26 -33.55
N TRP A 230 89.32 -11.77 -33.46
CA TRP A 230 88.70 -12.55 -34.52
C TRP A 230 88.56 -11.79 -35.84
N ASP A 231 88.28 -10.49 -35.77
CA ASP A 231 88.19 -9.63 -36.95
C ASP A 231 89.51 -9.62 -37.72
N VAL A 232 90.63 -9.45 -37.02
CA VAL A 232 91.97 -9.42 -37.64
C VAL A 232 92.32 -10.75 -38.32
N LYS A 233 91.97 -11.88 -37.69
CA LYS A 233 92.17 -13.22 -38.28
C LYS A 233 91.35 -13.40 -39.55
N CYS A 234 90.09 -12.93 -39.55
CA CYS A 234 89.20 -13.04 -40.71
C CYS A 234 89.66 -12.14 -41.86
N THR A 235 89.99 -10.87 -41.59
CA THR A 235 90.49 -9.95 -42.63
C THR A 235 91.75 -10.49 -43.29
N CYS A 236 92.69 -11.04 -42.52
CA CYS A 236 93.87 -11.65 -43.11
C CYS A 236 93.48 -12.76 -44.10
N LEU A 237 92.67 -13.74 -43.68
CA LEU A 237 92.29 -14.88 -44.52
C LEU A 237 91.48 -14.47 -45.77
N LEU A 238 90.67 -13.42 -45.67
CA LEU A 238 89.90 -12.88 -46.80
C LEU A 238 90.78 -12.11 -47.81
N ASP A 239 91.90 -11.55 -47.36
CA ASP A 239 92.88 -10.85 -48.22
C ASP A 239 93.84 -11.83 -48.95
N ASP A 240 93.71 -13.14 -48.74
CA ASP A 240 94.51 -14.14 -49.47
C ASP A 240 94.02 -14.28 -50.92
N SER A 241 94.96 -14.32 -51.86
CA SER A 241 94.67 -14.61 -53.28
C SER A 241 93.98 -15.97 -53.42
N GLU A 242 92.98 -16.05 -54.31
CA GLU A 242 92.21 -17.27 -54.57
C GLU A 242 93.13 -18.46 -54.95
N GLU A 243 94.27 -18.19 -55.59
CA GLU A 243 95.30 -19.19 -55.94
C GLU A 243 95.96 -19.89 -54.74
N LEU A 244 95.95 -19.28 -53.54
CA LEU A 244 96.54 -19.84 -52.32
C LEU A 244 95.69 -20.95 -51.68
N TRP A 245 94.39 -20.96 -51.95
CA TRP A 245 93.42 -21.85 -51.29
C TRP A 245 92.58 -22.68 -52.27
N CYS A 246 92.88 -22.64 -53.56
CA CYS A 246 92.20 -23.46 -54.57
C CYS A 246 92.51 -24.95 -54.42
N PHE A 247 91.47 -25.73 -54.14
CA PHE A 247 91.41 -27.15 -54.50
C PHE A 247 90.14 -27.36 -55.33
N ASN A 248 90.31 -27.45 -56.66
CA ASN A 248 89.21 -27.70 -57.59
C ASN A 248 88.72 -29.14 -57.43
N ASP A 249 87.49 -29.31 -56.91
CA ASP A 249 86.80 -30.60 -56.81
C ASP A 249 85.32 -30.49 -57.23
N ALA A 250 84.73 -31.62 -57.63
CA ALA A 250 83.38 -31.81 -58.17
C ALA A 250 82.21 -31.38 -57.25
N SER A 251 82.52 -30.77 -56.10
CA SER A 251 81.57 -30.26 -55.10
C SER A 251 80.81 -29.01 -55.56
N THR A 252 81.41 -28.22 -56.46
CA THR A 252 80.78 -27.01 -57.04
C THR A 252 79.55 -27.36 -57.86
N SER A 253 79.54 -28.50 -58.55
CA SER A 253 78.38 -28.97 -59.32
C SER A 253 77.21 -29.40 -58.42
N LYS A 254 77.47 -30.02 -57.26
CA LYS A 254 76.41 -30.35 -56.28
C LYS A 254 75.83 -29.11 -55.62
N TYR A 255 76.65 -28.10 -55.34
CA TYR A 255 76.19 -26.83 -54.80
C TYR A 255 75.30 -26.08 -55.80
N ILE A 256 75.68 -26.06 -57.09
CA ILE A 256 74.86 -25.49 -58.16
C ILE A 256 73.50 -26.21 -58.25
N SER A 257 73.48 -27.55 -58.23
CA SER A 257 72.20 -28.29 -58.24
C SER A 257 71.35 -28.06 -56.98
N ALA A 258 71.97 -27.87 -55.80
CA ALA A 258 71.25 -27.53 -54.58
C ALA A 258 70.66 -26.11 -54.62
N LEU A 259 71.35 -25.17 -55.27
CA LEU A 259 70.84 -23.81 -55.50
C LEU A 259 69.69 -23.79 -56.53
N GLU A 260 69.77 -24.61 -57.57
CA GLU A 260 68.68 -24.79 -58.54
C GLU A 260 67.43 -25.41 -57.88
N GLU A 261 67.59 -26.40 -57.00
CA GLU A 261 66.47 -26.98 -56.23
C GLU A 261 65.85 -25.98 -55.23
N GLN A 262 66.67 -25.10 -54.63
CA GLN A 262 66.20 -24.01 -53.78
C GLN A 262 65.45 -22.95 -54.60
N LEU A 263 65.92 -22.64 -55.81
CA LEU A 263 65.26 -21.71 -56.73
C LEU A 263 63.87 -22.21 -57.12
N ASP A 264 63.72 -23.51 -57.39
CA ASP A 264 62.43 -24.14 -57.67
C ASP A 264 61.48 -24.09 -56.46
N LYS A 265 61.99 -24.29 -55.24
CA LYS A 265 61.19 -24.15 -54.00
C LYS A 265 60.72 -22.71 -53.80
N VAL A 266 61.58 -21.73 -54.05
CA VAL A 266 61.23 -20.31 -53.99
C VAL A 266 60.20 -19.96 -55.06
N SER A 267 60.37 -20.44 -56.30
CA SER A 267 59.40 -20.24 -57.39
C SER A 267 58.02 -20.77 -57.02
N ASN A 268 57.93 -22.00 -56.50
CA ASN A 268 56.67 -22.58 -56.04
C ASN A 268 56.05 -21.80 -54.86
N SER A 269 56.87 -21.25 -53.96
CA SER A 269 56.39 -20.40 -52.86
C SER A 269 55.84 -19.05 -53.36
N VAL A 270 56.44 -18.48 -54.41
CA VAL A 270 55.97 -17.25 -55.06
C VAL A 270 54.62 -17.49 -55.74
N ASP A 271 54.46 -18.61 -56.44
CA ASP A 271 53.17 -18.99 -57.04
C ASP A 271 52.08 -19.19 -55.99
N TYR A 272 52.41 -19.82 -54.85
CA TYR A 272 51.51 -19.94 -53.72
C TYR A 272 51.09 -18.58 -53.14
N LEU A 273 52.05 -17.67 -52.93
CA LEU A 273 51.77 -16.31 -52.45
C LEU A 273 50.92 -15.51 -53.46
N GLN A 274 51.17 -15.66 -54.75
CA GLN A 274 50.40 -15.02 -55.80
C GLN A 274 48.97 -15.57 -55.88
N SER A 275 48.78 -16.87 -55.60
CA SER A 275 47.44 -17.48 -55.47
C SER A 275 46.69 -16.95 -54.24
N LYS A 276 47.37 -16.80 -53.09
CA LYS A 276 46.79 -16.19 -51.88
C LYS A 276 46.41 -14.73 -52.10
N LEU A 277 47.26 -13.97 -52.79
CA LEU A 277 46.97 -12.58 -53.14
C LEU A 277 45.71 -12.47 -54.00
N ARG A 278 45.51 -13.38 -54.96
CA ARG A 278 44.30 -13.43 -55.79
C ARG A 278 43.05 -13.68 -54.95
N VAL A 279 43.09 -14.64 -54.03
CA VAL A 279 41.98 -14.91 -53.10
C VAL A 279 41.72 -13.72 -52.18
N GLY A 280 42.78 -13.04 -51.71
CA GLY A 280 42.67 -11.80 -50.94
C GLY A 280 41.94 -10.69 -51.70
N LEU A 281 42.23 -10.54 -53.00
CA LEU A 281 41.56 -9.57 -53.86
C LEU A 281 40.07 -9.92 -54.07
N ASP A 282 39.72 -11.20 -54.19
CA ASP A 282 38.33 -11.64 -54.29
C ASP A 282 37.54 -11.35 -52.99
N ILE A 283 38.18 -11.56 -51.83
CA ILE A 283 37.62 -11.19 -50.53
C ILE A 283 37.42 -9.67 -50.44
N GLU A 284 38.42 -8.88 -50.81
CA GLU A 284 38.34 -7.41 -50.82
C GLU A 284 37.18 -6.93 -51.71
N ASN A 285 37.07 -7.48 -52.92
CA ASN A 285 35.99 -7.15 -53.84
C ASN A 285 34.61 -7.51 -53.26
N HIS A 286 34.49 -8.64 -52.56
CA HIS A 286 33.24 -9.02 -51.90
C HIS A 286 32.89 -8.06 -50.75
N LEU A 287 33.87 -7.71 -49.92
CA LEU A 287 33.71 -6.76 -48.82
C LEU A 287 33.31 -5.37 -49.35
N LYS A 288 33.98 -4.88 -50.38
CA LYS A 288 33.66 -3.60 -51.03
C LYS A 288 32.23 -3.54 -51.55
N LYS A 289 31.74 -4.61 -52.17
CA LYS A 289 30.32 -4.72 -52.61
C LYS A 289 29.36 -4.69 -51.42
N ARG A 290 29.67 -5.38 -50.31
CA ARG A 290 28.85 -5.39 -49.11
C ARG A 290 28.81 -4.02 -48.43
N VAL A 291 29.95 -3.32 -48.35
CA VAL A 291 30.03 -1.97 -47.81
C VAL A 291 29.17 -1.02 -48.61
N ASN A 292 29.30 -1.01 -49.95
CA ASN A 292 28.45 -0.17 -50.81
C ASN A 292 26.95 -0.42 -50.62
N LEU A 293 26.53 -1.68 -50.41
CA LEU A 293 25.13 -2.02 -50.12
C LEU A 293 24.66 -1.48 -48.77
N LEU A 294 25.53 -1.54 -47.75
CA LEU A 294 25.22 -0.99 -46.42
C LEU A 294 25.14 0.53 -46.45
N GLU A 295 26.06 1.20 -47.14
CA GLU A 295 26.03 2.66 -47.33
C GLU A 295 24.73 3.10 -48.01
N GLN A 296 24.29 2.40 -49.07
CA GLN A 296 23.02 2.71 -49.72
C GLN A 296 21.81 2.53 -48.79
N LYS A 297 21.82 1.50 -47.93
CA LYS A 297 20.77 1.30 -46.92
C LYS A 297 20.78 2.41 -45.88
N GLN A 298 21.97 2.81 -45.42
CA GLN A 298 22.15 3.89 -44.47
C GLN A 298 21.65 5.22 -45.03
N ILE A 299 21.97 5.55 -46.28
CA ILE A 299 21.48 6.76 -46.96
C ILE A 299 19.95 6.76 -47.03
N LYS A 300 19.33 5.62 -47.39
CA LYS A 300 17.86 5.50 -47.43
C LYS A 300 17.23 5.69 -46.05
N MET A 301 17.81 5.10 -45.02
CA MET A 301 17.33 5.21 -43.64
C MET A 301 17.45 6.65 -43.13
N ASN A 302 18.60 7.31 -43.34
CA ASN A 302 18.81 8.71 -42.97
C ASN A 302 17.77 9.62 -43.62
N LYS A 303 17.44 9.40 -44.90
CA LYS A 303 16.41 10.18 -45.59
C LYS A 303 15.02 10.01 -44.96
N VAL A 304 14.68 8.81 -44.49
CA VAL A 304 13.41 8.58 -43.77
C VAL A 304 13.39 9.32 -42.43
N ILE A 305 14.51 9.31 -41.70
CA ILE A 305 14.64 10.02 -40.43
C ILE A 305 14.56 11.53 -40.65
N GLU A 306 15.28 12.08 -41.64
CA GLU A 306 15.23 13.50 -41.99
C GLU A 306 13.82 13.96 -42.33
N ASN A 307 13.08 13.18 -43.14
CA ASN A 307 11.68 13.45 -43.45
C ASN A 307 10.81 13.43 -42.19
N GLY A 308 10.95 12.41 -41.32
CA GLY A 308 10.19 12.33 -40.08
C GLY A 308 10.46 13.49 -39.11
N VAL A 309 11.72 13.95 -39.03
CA VAL A 309 12.10 15.13 -38.24
C VAL A 309 11.51 16.41 -38.84
N ALA A 310 11.53 16.54 -40.17
CA ALA A 310 10.94 17.68 -40.87
C ALA A 310 9.42 17.74 -40.63
N ASP A 311 8.73 16.60 -40.73
CA ASP A 311 7.29 16.49 -40.46
C ASP A 311 7.00 16.85 -39.00
N LEU A 312 7.74 16.31 -38.04
CA LEU A 312 7.55 16.62 -36.62
C LEU A 312 7.75 18.12 -36.34
N LYS A 313 8.78 18.73 -36.94
CA LYS A 313 9.04 20.17 -36.82
C LYS A 313 7.89 21.00 -37.40
N HIS A 314 7.31 20.55 -38.52
CA HIS A 314 6.16 21.21 -39.12
C HIS A 314 4.94 21.17 -38.18
N HIS A 315 4.56 19.99 -37.69
CA HIS A 315 3.45 19.85 -36.73
C HIS A 315 3.69 20.68 -35.46
N HIS A 316 4.92 20.68 -34.94
CA HIS A 316 5.27 21.49 -33.77
C HIS A 316 5.08 22.99 -34.04
N SER A 317 5.47 23.47 -35.23
CA SER A 317 5.22 24.86 -35.62
C SER A 317 3.72 25.16 -35.70
N GLU A 318 2.93 24.28 -36.30
CA GLU A 318 1.47 24.46 -36.39
C GLU A 318 0.81 24.54 -35.01
N TYR A 319 1.17 23.64 -34.08
CA TYR A 319 0.65 23.69 -32.71
C TYR A 319 1.09 24.95 -31.98
N ARG A 320 2.36 25.36 -32.12
CA ARG A 320 2.85 26.60 -31.51
C ARG A 320 2.07 27.80 -32.02
N ASP A 321 1.85 27.89 -33.32
CA ASP A 321 1.15 29.01 -33.94
C ASP A 321 -0.34 29.00 -33.54
N HIS A 322 -0.96 27.82 -33.41
CA HIS A 322 -2.32 27.68 -32.88
C HIS A 322 -2.44 28.14 -31.41
N ILE A 323 -1.51 27.70 -30.56
CA ILE A 323 -1.46 28.13 -29.14
C ILE A 323 -1.26 29.64 -29.05
N MET A 324 -0.36 30.21 -29.86
CA MET A 324 -0.10 31.64 -29.87
C MET A 324 -1.34 32.44 -30.27
N ASN A 325 -2.09 31.97 -31.27
CA ASN A 325 -3.35 32.61 -31.67
C ASN A 325 -4.39 32.57 -30.55
N LEU A 326 -4.58 31.42 -29.88
CA LEU A 326 -5.50 31.30 -28.73
C LEU A 326 -5.13 32.24 -27.58
N LEU A 327 -3.84 32.37 -27.28
CA LEU A 327 -3.35 33.30 -26.26
C LEU A 327 -3.61 34.76 -26.65
N SER A 328 -3.37 35.12 -27.91
CA SER A 328 -3.65 36.48 -28.42
C SER A 328 -5.15 36.81 -28.41
N ASP A 329 -6.00 35.84 -28.77
CA ASP A 329 -7.45 35.98 -28.69
C ASP A 329 -7.91 36.18 -27.23
N GLY A 330 -7.35 35.41 -26.30
CA GLY A 330 -7.57 35.57 -24.86
C GLY A 330 -7.14 36.95 -24.35
N GLU A 331 -5.95 37.40 -24.72
CA GLU A 331 -5.44 38.73 -24.40
C GLU A 331 -6.37 39.82 -24.93
N SER A 332 -6.82 39.71 -26.20
CA SER A 332 -7.74 40.67 -26.82
C SER A 332 -9.09 40.71 -26.10
N THR A 333 -9.58 39.56 -25.64
CA THR A 333 -10.83 39.43 -24.89
C THR A 333 -10.71 40.09 -23.51
N ILE A 334 -9.62 39.81 -22.78
CA ILE A 334 -9.34 40.43 -21.49
C ILE A 334 -9.20 41.94 -21.66
N LYS A 335 -8.49 42.41 -22.69
CA LYS A 335 -8.33 43.83 -22.99
C LYS A 335 -9.67 44.50 -23.30
N SER A 336 -10.55 43.83 -24.05
CA SER A 336 -11.92 44.30 -24.32
C SER A 336 -12.73 44.44 -23.03
N ILE A 337 -12.71 43.43 -22.15
CA ILE A 337 -13.37 43.47 -20.84
C ILE A 337 -12.80 44.59 -19.98
N MET A 338 -11.47 44.74 -19.95
CA MET A 338 -10.79 45.79 -19.18
C MET A 338 -11.19 47.18 -19.67
N ASN A 339 -11.28 47.40 -20.99
CA ASN A 339 -11.79 48.64 -21.56
C ASN A 339 -13.24 48.90 -21.15
N VAL A 340 -14.11 47.87 -21.14
CA VAL A 340 -15.51 48.02 -20.67
C VAL A 340 -15.56 48.39 -19.19
N ILE A 341 -14.70 47.81 -18.35
CA ILE A 341 -14.58 48.16 -16.93
C ILE A 341 -14.10 49.60 -16.79
N ASP A 342 -13.05 49.99 -17.53
CA ASP A 342 -12.47 51.33 -17.49
C ASP A 342 -13.49 52.40 -17.91
N GLU A 343 -14.28 52.14 -18.95
CA GLU A 343 -15.39 53.02 -19.35
C GLU A 343 -16.49 53.08 -18.28
N ARG A 344 -16.84 51.97 -17.61
CA ARG A 344 -17.77 52.02 -16.47
C ARG A 344 -17.21 52.83 -15.31
N VAL A 345 -15.92 52.69 -14.99
CA VAL A 345 -15.25 53.46 -13.94
C VAL A 345 -15.24 54.95 -14.28
N LYS A 346 -14.95 55.33 -15.53
CA LYS A 346 -15.06 56.71 -15.99
C LYS A 346 -16.48 57.26 -15.87
N MET A 347 -17.50 56.47 -16.21
CA MET A 347 -18.90 56.84 -16.02
C MET A 347 -19.27 57.01 -14.53
N PHE A 348 -18.72 56.18 -13.63
CA PHE A 348 -18.88 56.38 -12.18
C PHE A 348 -18.21 57.67 -11.70
N ASN A 349 -17.00 57.95 -12.19
CA ASN A 349 -16.26 59.18 -11.84
C ASN A 349 -16.92 60.45 -12.38
N GLN A 350 -17.63 60.39 -13.51
CA GLN A 350 -18.40 61.52 -14.06
C GLN A 350 -19.73 61.78 -13.32
N ASN A 351 -20.26 60.79 -12.60
CA ASN A 351 -21.44 60.94 -11.75
C ASN A 351 -21.12 61.47 -10.33
N ILE A 352 -19.83 61.74 -10.04
CA ILE A 352 -19.37 62.37 -8.80
C ILE A 352 -18.88 63.77 -9.15
N GLU A 353 -19.69 64.77 -8.79
CA GLU A 353 -19.42 66.19 -8.99
C GLU A 353 -18.14 66.61 -8.25
N PRO A 354 -17.08 67.10 -8.93
CA PRO A 354 -15.84 67.48 -8.26
C PRO A 354 -15.83 68.98 -7.97
N ASN A 355 -15.99 69.34 -6.70
CA ASN A 355 -15.60 70.63 -6.18
C ASN A 355 -14.16 70.58 -5.64
N LEU A 356 -13.39 71.59 -6.07
CA LEU A 356 -12.17 72.16 -5.49
C LEU A 356 -10.79 71.68 -5.99
N VAL A 357 -9.97 72.71 -6.14
CA VAL A 357 -8.73 72.92 -6.91
C VAL A 357 -7.50 72.67 -6.03
N PRO A 358 -6.30 72.42 -6.62
CA PRO A 358 -5.20 71.69 -6.00
C PRO A 358 -4.11 72.60 -5.43
N GLN A 359 -3.40 72.17 -4.37
CA GLN A 359 -2.04 72.65 -4.13
C GLN A 359 -1.22 71.87 -3.08
N ARG A 360 -0.02 71.49 -3.53
CA ARG A 360 1.32 71.48 -2.90
C ARG A 360 1.61 70.66 -1.63
N ASP A 361 2.57 69.77 -1.84
CA ASP A 361 3.85 69.57 -1.15
C ASP A 361 3.93 69.37 0.37
N THR A 362 4.84 68.45 0.71
CA THR A 362 5.76 68.44 1.87
C THR A 362 5.51 67.32 2.89
N GLU A 363 6.37 66.28 2.78
CA GLU A 363 7.13 65.60 3.87
C GLU A 363 6.32 64.88 4.99
N LEU A 364 6.70 63.76 5.60
CA LEU A 364 7.95 63.03 5.81
C LEU A 364 7.59 61.62 6.33
N GLU A 365 8.22 60.61 5.74
CA GLU A 365 8.86 59.44 6.37
C GLU A 365 8.24 58.66 7.56
N GLU A 366 8.15 57.33 7.38
CA GLU A 366 8.81 56.26 8.18
C GLU A 366 8.49 54.90 7.50
N ASN A 367 9.40 54.39 6.66
CA ASN A 367 10.28 53.23 6.93
C ASN A 367 9.58 51.95 7.40
N GLU A 368 9.58 50.90 6.55
CA GLU A 368 10.36 49.67 6.80
C GLU A 368 10.41 48.72 5.58
N CYS A 369 11.62 48.62 5.03
CA CYS A 369 12.33 47.40 4.65
C CYS A 369 11.91 46.51 3.45
N ARG A 370 12.71 46.67 2.38
CA ARG A 370 13.41 45.67 1.52
C ARG A 370 12.52 44.71 0.69
N ASP A 371 12.79 44.48 -0.60
CA ASP A 371 14.09 44.16 -1.20
C ASP A 371 14.13 44.55 -2.70
N ALA A 372 15.33 44.87 -3.18
CA ALA A 372 15.59 45.57 -4.41
C ALA A 372 16.35 44.70 -5.42
N HIS A 373 15.83 44.61 -6.65
CA HIS A 373 16.66 44.36 -7.83
C HIS A 373 16.57 45.55 -8.77
N ILE A 374 17.54 46.44 -8.64
CA ILE A 374 17.83 47.53 -9.57
C ILE A 374 18.82 46.99 -10.60
N CYS A 375 18.46 47.10 -11.87
CA CYS A 375 19.43 47.20 -12.95
C CYS A 375 19.57 48.67 -13.34
N PRO A 376 20.80 49.21 -13.47
CA PRO A 376 21.00 50.36 -14.32
C PRO A 376 22.07 50.07 -15.38
N GLN A 377 21.68 50.22 -16.64
CA GLN A 377 22.60 50.46 -17.75
C GLN A 377 22.94 51.94 -17.84
N ASP A 378 24.24 52.23 -17.93
CA ASP A 378 24.76 53.54 -18.27
C ASP A 378 24.60 53.86 -19.75
N LYS A 379 24.03 55.02 -20.04
CA LYS A 379 24.18 55.74 -21.31
C LYS A 379 24.85 57.08 -21.02
N THR A 380 26.05 57.28 -21.57
CA THR A 380 26.49 58.62 -21.94
C THR A 380 27.14 58.62 -23.31
N VAL A 381 26.63 59.53 -24.12
CA VAL A 381 26.87 59.78 -25.54
C VAL A 381 28.09 60.69 -25.72
N SER A 382 28.92 60.46 -26.74
CA SER A 382 29.70 61.52 -27.43
C SER A 382 30.19 61.06 -28.81
N LYS A 383 29.79 61.81 -29.85
CA LYS A 383 30.10 61.65 -31.29
C LYS A 383 31.60 61.86 -31.62
N SER A 384 32.16 61.11 -32.58
CA SER A 384 32.29 61.53 -33.99
C SER A 384 33.34 60.72 -34.80
N LYS A 385 32.87 60.27 -35.97
CA LYS A 385 33.53 60.00 -37.28
C LYS A 385 35.04 59.63 -37.40
N SER A 386 35.24 58.59 -38.23
CA SER A 386 36.17 58.49 -39.38
C SER A 386 37.39 57.57 -39.24
N THR A 387 37.31 56.44 -39.96
CA THR A 387 38.34 55.85 -40.87
C THR A 387 39.69 55.37 -40.31
N GLY A 388 40.04 54.11 -40.63
CA GLY A 388 41.43 53.72 -40.89
C GLY A 388 41.95 52.48 -40.18
N LEU A 389 42.44 51.52 -40.97
CA LEU A 389 43.15 50.29 -40.60
C LEU A 389 44.36 50.50 -39.65
N GLY A 390 44.64 49.48 -38.82
CA GLY A 390 45.97 48.85 -38.79
C GLY A 390 46.89 49.05 -37.57
N SER A 391 47.26 47.91 -36.96
CA SER A 391 48.52 47.60 -36.24
C SER A 391 48.66 47.88 -34.74
N LEU A 392 48.57 46.78 -33.98
CA LEU A 392 49.52 46.24 -32.98
C LEU A 392 50.38 47.21 -32.13
N ALA A 393 50.14 47.22 -30.81
CA ALA A 393 51.17 47.44 -29.78
C ALA A 393 50.75 46.78 -28.45
N VAL A 394 51.74 46.28 -27.72
CA VAL A 394 51.69 45.34 -26.59
C VAL A 394 51.47 46.02 -25.23
N LYS A 395 50.71 45.32 -24.35
CA LYS A 395 50.55 45.29 -22.86
C LYS A 395 51.43 46.23 -21.97
N PRO A 396 50.98 46.65 -20.76
CA PRO A 396 50.42 45.81 -19.65
C PRO A 396 49.13 46.42 -19.03
N ASP A 397 48.27 45.73 -18.27
CA ASP A 397 48.56 45.04 -17.01
C ASP A 397 47.34 44.20 -16.63
N GLY A 398 47.58 42.93 -16.33
CA GLY A 398 46.57 41.97 -15.89
C GLY A 398 46.84 41.62 -14.44
N LYS A 399 45.89 41.92 -13.55
CA LYS A 399 45.93 41.44 -12.16
C LYS A 399 44.56 41.22 -11.52
N GLY A 400 43.48 41.18 -12.31
CA GLY A 400 42.12 40.88 -11.82
C GLY A 400 41.70 39.44 -12.05
N ASP A 401 41.98 38.86 -13.22
CA ASP A 401 41.31 37.63 -13.66
C ASP A 401 41.85 36.33 -13.04
N SER A 402 43.07 36.32 -12.49
CA SER A 402 43.67 35.09 -11.96
C SER A 402 43.12 34.66 -10.60
N SER A 403 42.67 35.63 -9.79
CA SER A 403 42.12 35.35 -8.45
C SER A 403 40.70 34.80 -8.55
N ASP A 404 39.88 35.38 -9.43
CA ASP A 404 38.50 34.94 -9.66
C ASP A 404 38.46 33.59 -10.41
N ALA A 405 39.36 33.37 -11.38
CA ALA A 405 39.50 32.08 -12.03
C ALA A 405 39.94 30.97 -11.05
N PHE A 406 40.81 31.29 -10.08
CA PHE A 406 41.22 30.35 -9.04
C PHE A 406 40.07 30.05 -8.05
N ALA A 407 39.30 31.06 -7.65
CA ALA A 407 38.12 30.87 -6.80
C ALA A 407 37.04 30.02 -7.46
N MET A 408 36.77 30.25 -8.76
CA MET A 408 35.84 29.43 -9.55
C MET A 408 36.33 27.98 -9.67
N ALA A 409 37.62 27.77 -9.96
CA ALA A 409 38.19 26.42 -10.03
C ALA A 409 38.14 25.69 -8.68
N LEU A 410 38.30 26.43 -7.57
CA LEU A 410 38.20 25.86 -6.23
C LEU A 410 36.75 25.48 -5.89
N GLN A 411 35.78 26.31 -6.28
CA GLN A 411 34.36 26.04 -6.13
C GLN A 411 33.94 24.82 -6.97
N GLU A 412 34.34 24.74 -8.23
CA GLU A 412 34.07 23.60 -9.10
C GLU A 412 34.67 22.30 -8.53
N LYS A 413 35.85 22.37 -7.90
CA LYS A 413 36.47 21.20 -7.26
C LYS A 413 35.72 20.76 -6.01
N VAL A 414 35.21 21.71 -5.20
CA VAL A 414 34.37 21.41 -4.04
C VAL A 414 33.05 20.78 -4.49
N ASP A 415 32.41 21.34 -5.52
CA ASP A 415 31.16 20.81 -6.06
C ASP A 415 31.36 19.40 -6.65
N ALA A 416 32.47 19.17 -7.35
CA ALA A 416 32.84 17.85 -7.87
C ALA A 416 33.12 16.83 -6.74
N LEU A 417 33.81 17.23 -5.67
CA LEU A 417 34.04 16.38 -4.51
C LEU A 417 32.75 16.04 -3.76
N LEU A 418 31.81 16.98 -3.68
CA LEU A 418 30.52 16.78 -3.02
C LEU A 418 29.63 15.82 -3.83
N LEU A 419 29.65 15.93 -5.16
CA LEU A 419 29.02 14.97 -6.08
C LEU A 419 29.63 13.56 -5.95
N LEU A 420 30.96 13.44 -5.89
CA LEU A 420 31.64 12.16 -5.69
C LEU A 420 31.29 11.54 -4.34
N SER A 421 31.24 12.34 -3.27
CA SER A 421 30.85 11.88 -1.93
C SER A 421 29.41 11.35 -1.91
N GLN A 422 28.47 12.04 -2.55
CA GLN A 422 27.08 11.56 -2.67
C GLN A 422 26.97 10.29 -3.52
N GLN A 423 27.83 10.14 -4.52
CA GLN A 423 27.86 8.94 -5.34
C GLN A 423 28.45 7.73 -4.59
N GLU A 424 29.49 7.94 -3.78
CA GLU A 424 30.02 6.90 -2.89
C GLU A 424 28.98 6.45 -1.86
N GLU A 425 28.23 7.39 -1.27
CA GLU A 425 27.15 7.08 -0.33
C GLU A 425 26.02 6.27 -1.00
N ARG A 426 25.60 6.63 -2.22
CA ARG A 426 24.64 5.83 -2.99
C ARG A 426 25.15 4.42 -3.28
N HIS A 427 26.40 4.27 -3.70
CA HIS A 427 26.98 2.96 -3.96
C HIS A 427 27.11 2.10 -2.70
N LEU A 428 27.35 2.71 -1.53
CA LEU A 428 27.37 2.01 -0.26
C LEU A 428 25.96 1.53 0.14
N LEU A 429 24.96 2.40 0.01
CA LEU A 429 23.55 2.06 0.25
C LEU A 429 23.07 0.94 -0.69
N GLU A 430 23.38 1.04 -1.98
CA GLU A 430 23.04 0.02 -2.98
C GLU A 430 23.70 -1.33 -2.67
N ARG A 431 24.98 -1.34 -2.26
CA ARG A 431 25.65 -2.56 -1.79
C ARG A 431 24.97 -3.17 -0.56
N ASN A 432 24.58 -2.35 0.41
CA ASN A 432 23.91 -2.82 1.62
C ASN A 432 22.53 -3.40 1.29
N VAL A 433 21.75 -2.74 0.45
CA VAL A 433 20.43 -3.25 -0.01
C VAL A 433 20.60 -4.56 -0.78
N ASN A 434 21.55 -4.63 -1.72
CA ASN A 434 21.82 -5.87 -2.47
C ASN A 434 22.26 -7.01 -1.54
N SER A 435 23.06 -6.73 -0.51
CA SER A 435 23.45 -7.75 0.48
C SER A 435 22.25 -8.27 1.29
N ALA A 436 21.32 -7.39 1.69
CA ALA A 436 20.12 -7.77 2.41
C ALA A 436 19.16 -8.59 1.52
N LEU A 437 19.01 -8.20 0.25
CA LEU A 437 18.23 -8.95 -0.74
C LEU A 437 18.83 -10.34 -0.99
N GLN A 438 20.15 -10.44 -1.11
CA GLN A 438 20.83 -11.73 -1.27
C GLN A 438 20.58 -12.67 -0.08
N ILE A 439 20.69 -12.15 1.15
CA ILE A 439 20.36 -12.92 2.36
C ILE A 439 18.91 -13.42 2.34
N LYS A 440 17.97 -12.58 1.89
CA LYS A 440 16.55 -12.95 1.77
C LYS A 440 16.31 -14.01 0.70
N ILE A 441 17.01 -13.95 -0.43
CA ILE A 441 16.94 -14.98 -1.47
C ILE A 441 17.42 -16.32 -0.93
N GLU A 442 18.55 -16.35 -0.23
CA GLU A 442 19.10 -17.58 0.37
C GLU A 442 18.19 -18.15 1.46
N GLU A 443 17.54 -17.29 2.24
CA GLU A 443 16.52 -17.67 3.23
C GLU A 443 15.28 -18.31 2.57
N LEU A 444 14.76 -17.69 1.51
CA LEU A 444 13.63 -18.24 0.76
C LEU A 444 13.98 -19.59 0.10
N GLN A 445 15.20 -19.74 -0.41
CA GLN A 445 15.68 -21.01 -0.95
C GLN A 445 15.77 -22.10 0.13
N ARG A 446 16.26 -21.76 1.33
CA ARG A 446 16.28 -22.69 2.49
C ARG A 446 14.87 -23.09 2.92
N ASN A 447 13.95 -22.13 3.02
CA ASN A 447 12.56 -22.39 3.40
C ASN A 447 11.86 -23.28 2.36
N LEU A 448 12.07 -23.02 1.07
CA LEU A 448 11.53 -23.86 0.01
C LEU A 448 12.04 -25.30 0.10
N LEU A 449 13.34 -25.49 0.36
CA LEU A 449 13.94 -26.82 0.53
C LEU A 449 13.35 -27.53 1.76
N GLN A 450 13.19 -26.82 2.88
CA GLN A 450 12.60 -27.37 4.10
C GLN A 450 11.14 -27.79 3.90
N VAL A 451 10.28 -26.92 3.34
CA VAL A 451 8.87 -27.23 3.06
C VAL A 451 8.76 -28.40 2.09
N THR A 452 9.66 -28.49 1.10
CA THR A 452 9.70 -29.62 0.18
C THR A 452 10.06 -30.92 0.92
N ASN A 453 11.06 -30.90 1.79
CA ASN A 453 11.46 -32.06 2.60
C ASN A 453 10.36 -32.49 3.57
N GLU A 454 9.68 -31.54 4.23
CA GLU A 454 8.55 -31.82 5.12
C GLU A 454 7.37 -32.41 4.36
N LYS A 455 7.05 -31.89 3.18
CA LYS A 455 6.01 -32.45 2.31
C LYS A 455 6.36 -33.87 1.86
N VAL A 456 7.61 -34.14 1.51
CA VAL A 456 8.08 -35.49 1.17
C VAL A 456 7.95 -36.42 2.39
N ARG A 457 8.35 -35.97 3.58
CA ARG A 457 8.20 -36.73 4.82
C ARG A 457 6.74 -37.07 5.13
N ALA A 458 5.85 -36.09 5.04
CA ALA A 458 4.41 -36.30 5.25
C ALA A 458 3.82 -37.28 4.22
N LEU A 459 4.27 -37.23 2.96
CA LEU A 459 3.86 -38.19 1.94
C LEU A 459 4.40 -39.60 2.23
N MET A 460 5.62 -39.72 2.75
CA MET A 460 6.18 -41.01 3.18
C MET A 460 5.42 -41.59 4.38
N GLU A 461 5.13 -40.77 5.39
CA GLU A 461 4.32 -41.18 6.56
C GLU A 461 2.90 -41.59 6.14
N LEU A 462 2.28 -40.86 5.22
CA LEU A 462 0.97 -41.23 4.66
C LEU A 462 1.03 -42.56 3.90
N ALA A 463 2.09 -42.80 3.13
CA ALA A 463 2.29 -44.08 2.45
C ALA A 463 2.46 -45.24 3.44
N GLN A 464 3.20 -45.01 4.53
CA GLN A 464 3.40 -45.99 5.59
C GLN A 464 2.09 -46.30 6.34
N LEU A 465 1.33 -45.27 6.74
CA LEU A 465 0.00 -45.41 7.36
C LEU A 465 -0.97 -46.18 6.45
N LYS A 466 -0.92 -45.93 5.13
CA LYS A 466 -1.73 -46.67 4.16
C LYS A 466 -1.32 -48.15 4.09
N GLN A 467 -0.03 -48.45 4.16
CA GLN A 467 0.48 -49.83 4.19
C GLN A 467 0.08 -50.55 5.49
N GLU A 468 0.18 -49.87 6.65
CA GLU A 468 -0.25 -50.41 7.94
C GLU A 468 -1.76 -50.67 7.98
N HIS A 469 -2.57 -49.76 7.42
CA HIS A 469 -4.01 -49.96 7.29
C HIS A 469 -4.35 -51.16 6.40
N GLN A 470 -3.60 -51.36 5.30
CA GLN A 470 -3.77 -52.52 4.43
C GLN A 470 -3.41 -53.83 5.14
N LEU A 471 -2.32 -53.84 5.92
CA LEU A 471 -1.93 -54.97 6.76
C LEU A 471 -2.94 -55.27 7.88
N LEU A 472 -3.57 -54.24 8.46
CA LEU A 472 -4.62 -54.40 9.46
C LEU A 472 -5.91 -54.97 8.84
N LEU A 473 -6.27 -54.55 7.63
CA LEU A 473 -7.36 -55.15 6.85
C LEU A 473 -7.09 -56.64 6.55
N GLU A 474 -5.88 -56.97 6.14
CA GLU A 474 -5.47 -58.35 5.86
C GLU A 474 -5.49 -59.22 7.13
N LYS A 475 -5.03 -58.69 8.27
CA LYS A 475 -5.13 -59.36 9.58
C LYS A 475 -6.57 -59.56 10.06
N LEU A 476 -7.49 -58.65 9.74
CA LEU A 476 -8.92 -58.79 10.06
C LEU A 476 -9.56 -59.94 9.26
N ASP A 477 -9.18 -60.07 7.98
CA ASP A 477 -9.69 -61.13 7.09
C ASP A 477 -9.18 -62.53 7.47
N HIS A 478 -8.07 -62.61 8.21
CA HIS A 478 -7.49 -63.87 8.67
C HIS A 478 -7.99 -64.26 10.09
N GLY A 479 -8.66 -63.36 10.80
CA GLY A 479 -9.26 -63.59 12.11
C GLY A 479 -10.68 -64.16 12.08
N THR A 480 -11.27 -64.37 10.90
CA THR A 480 -12.65 -64.85 10.76
C THR A 480 -12.74 -65.94 9.70
N LYS A 481 -12.06 -67.07 9.93
CA LYS A 481 -12.33 -68.31 9.22
C LYS A 481 -12.65 -69.44 10.19
N GLN A 482 -13.90 -69.45 10.65
CA GLN A 482 -14.58 -70.71 10.88
C GLN A 482 -16.09 -70.55 10.62
N GLY A 483 -16.55 -71.15 9.52
CA GLY A 483 -17.91 -71.67 9.43
C GLY A 483 -18.88 -70.98 8.45
N VAL A 484 -19.13 -71.72 7.37
CA VAL A 484 -20.43 -71.91 6.68
C VAL A 484 -20.82 -70.94 5.55
N ASP A 485 -21.33 -71.60 4.52
CA ASP A 485 -21.58 -71.25 3.13
C ASP A 485 -22.94 -70.54 2.91
N THR A 486 -23.07 -69.88 1.76
CA THR A 486 -24.31 -69.46 1.06
C THR A 486 -25.20 -68.33 1.64
N GLY A 487 -25.57 -67.36 0.79
CA GLY A 487 -26.88 -66.68 0.88
C GLY A 487 -26.94 -65.19 0.51
N GLU A 488 -27.74 -64.88 -0.52
CA GLU A 488 -28.20 -63.54 -0.89
C GLU A 488 -29.00 -62.79 0.21
N ARG A 489 -28.90 -61.45 0.16
CA ARG A 489 -29.86 -60.39 0.57
C ARG A 489 -30.29 -60.26 2.04
N ASN A 490 -29.95 -59.06 2.54
CA ASN A 490 -30.75 -58.12 3.35
C ASN A 490 -31.48 -58.65 4.59
N LEU A 491 -31.07 -58.19 5.79
CA LEU A 491 -31.94 -57.41 6.70
C LEU A 491 -31.19 -56.95 7.97
N VAL A 492 -30.97 -55.64 8.03
CA VAL A 492 -31.09 -54.71 9.18
C VAL A 492 -31.15 -55.32 10.59
N ILE A 493 -30.16 -55.00 11.45
CA ILE A 493 -30.35 -54.74 12.90
C ILE A 493 -29.44 -53.58 13.38
N ARG A 494 -30.07 -52.41 13.53
CA ARG A 494 -30.11 -51.46 14.66
C ARG A 494 -28.96 -51.37 15.70
N GLU A 495 -28.48 -50.13 15.86
CA GLU A 495 -27.92 -49.42 17.04
C GLU A 495 -26.76 -50.00 17.87
N ARG A 496 -25.57 -49.39 17.71
CA ARG A 496 -24.88 -48.58 18.74
C ARG A 496 -23.69 -47.89 18.07
N ASP A 497 -23.87 -46.67 17.59
CA ASP A 497 -22.73 -45.83 17.19
C ASP A 497 -23.10 -44.34 17.37
N GLY A 498 -23.60 -44.04 18.56
CA GLY A 498 -23.68 -42.67 19.04
C GLY A 498 -22.30 -42.21 19.47
N THR A 499 -22.02 -40.92 19.23
CA THR A 499 -20.96 -40.09 19.83
C THR A 499 -19.72 -39.75 18.98
N LEU A 500 -19.33 -40.49 17.93
CA LEU A 500 -18.09 -40.14 17.17
C LEU A 500 -18.23 -39.87 15.67
N LYS A 501 -19.34 -40.24 15.02
CA LYS A 501 -19.50 -40.06 13.56
C LYS A 501 -20.16 -38.76 13.11
N ASN A 502 -20.81 -38.01 13.99
CA ASN A 502 -21.52 -36.77 13.62
C ASN A 502 -20.64 -35.53 13.58
N LEU A 503 -19.38 -35.59 14.04
CA LEU A 503 -18.48 -34.44 14.05
C LEU A 503 -17.64 -34.30 12.77
N LEU A 504 -17.59 -35.33 11.91
CA LEU A 504 -16.62 -35.36 10.79
C LEU A 504 -17.23 -35.44 9.38
N LYS A 505 -18.55 -35.32 9.21
CA LYS A 505 -19.14 -35.29 7.86
C LYS A 505 -20.29 -34.28 7.75
N LYS A 506 -20.00 -33.09 7.19
CA LYS A 506 -20.52 -32.70 5.86
C LYS A 506 -20.17 -31.31 5.30
N SER A 507 -19.41 -30.44 5.95
CA SER A 507 -19.20 -29.06 5.41
C SER A 507 -17.77 -28.67 5.04
N TYR A 508 -16.72 -29.29 5.60
CA TYR A 508 -15.37 -28.70 5.50
C TYR A 508 -14.43 -29.31 4.46
N LEU A 509 -14.58 -30.58 4.07
CA LEU A 509 -13.65 -31.21 3.11
C LEU A 509 -14.06 -31.12 1.64
N ARG A 510 -15.36 -30.88 1.35
CA ARG A 510 -15.83 -30.84 -0.05
C ARG A 510 -15.50 -29.52 -0.77
N ARG A 511 -15.09 -28.49 -0.04
CA ARG A 511 -14.76 -27.16 -0.58
C ARG A 511 -13.29 -27.00 -0.98
N TRP A 512 -12.43 -27.94 -0.59
CA TRP A 512 -10.99 -27.90 -0.87
C TRP A 512 -10.57 -28.68 -2.13
N ILE A 513 -11.47 -29.49 -2.73
CA ILE A 513 -11.16 -30.37 -3.87
C ILE A 513 -12.12 -30.13 -5.05
N SER A 514 -12.28 -28.90 -5.51
CA SER A 514 -12.90 -28.66 -6.84
C SER A 514 -12.02 -27.74 -7.66
N PRO A 515 -11.49 -28.22 -8.81
CA PRO A 515 -10.91 -27.36 -9.81
C PRO A 515 -12.01 -26.44 -10.38
N VAL A 516 -11.69 -25.15 -10.49
CA VAL A 516 -12.45 -24.22 -11.32
C VAL A 516 -12.11 -24.57 -12.77
N ASP A 517 -13.06 -25.17 -13.48
CA ASP A 517 -12.99 -25.28 -14.94
C ASP A 517 -14.17 -24.60 -15.61
N VAL A 518 -13.80 -23.88 -16.65
CA VAL A 518 -14.58 -23.17 -17.65
C VAL A 518 -15.43 -24.15 -18.48
N GLY A 519 -16.65 -23.76 -18.82
CA GLY A 519 -17.43 -24.41 -19.88
C GLY A 519 -18.91 -24.51 -19.57
N GLY A 520 -19.75 -23.87 -20.39
CA GLY A 520 -21.15 -23.61 -20.06
C GLY A 520 -22.12 -24.75 -20.33
N LYS A 521 -23.36 -24.53 -19.89
CA LYS A 521 -24.58 -24.61 -20.71
C LYS A 521 -25.79 -24.11 -19.91
N GLU A 522 -26.62 -23.36 -20.62
CA GLU A 522 -27.94 -22.87 -20.26
C GLU A 522 -28.89 -23.99 -19.82
N VAL A 523 -29.85 -23.67 -18.95
CA VAL A 523 -31.30 -23.73 -19.22
C VAL A 523 -32.09 -23.37 -17.95
N ASP A 524 -33.14 -22.59 -18.18
CA ASP A 524 -34.06 -21.88 -17.29
C ASP A 524 -34.81 -22.72 -16.24
N SER A 525 -35.16 -22.06 -15.11
CA SER A 525 -36.55 -21.90 -14.65
C SER A 525 -36.64 -21.02 -13.39
N SER A 526 -37.52 -20.01 -13.45
CA SER A 526 -37.87 -19.00 -12.42
C SER A 526 -38.58 -19.58 -11.16
N PRO A 527 -39.16 -18.74 -10.27
CA PRO A 527 -38.58 -17.84 -9.26
C PRO A 527 -39.03 -18.28 -7.83
N ASP A 528 -38.84 -17.42 -6.83
CA ASP A 528 -39.34 -17.51 -5.44
C ASP A 528 -38.50 -18.27 -4.40
N ASN A 529 -37.60 -17.52 -3.74
CA ASN A 529 -37.51 -17.47 -2.28
C ASN A 529 -36.60 -16.30 -1.86
N GLU A 530 -37.18 -15.12 -1.71
CA GLU A 530 -36.62 -14.09 -0.84
C GLU A 530 -36.68 -14.61 0.62
N GLY A 531 -35.52 -14.88 1.22
CA GLY A 531 -35.51 -15.28 2.63
C GLY A 531 -34.25 -15.96 3.16
N LYS A 532 -33.14 -16.04 2.41
CA LYS A 532 -31.89 -16.68 2.90
C LYS A 532 -30.59 -15.98 2.50
N SER A 533 -30.54 -14.65 2.59
CA SER A 533 -29.31 -13.87 2.37
C SER A 533 -28.65 -13.32 3.65
N PHE A 534 -29.17 -13.62 4.85
CA PHE A 534 -28.60 -13.10 6.10
C PHE A 534 -27.59 -14.03 6.81
N ILE A 535 -27.54 -15.33 6.49
CA ILE A 535 -26.61 -16.28 7.17
C ILE A 535 -25.21 -16.29 6.52
N GLN A 536 -25.08 -15.78 5.29
CA GLN A 536 -23.81 -15.83 4.55
C GLN A 536 -22.86 -14.68 4.91
N ARG A 537 -23.35 -13.58 5.50
CA ARG A 537 -22.53 -12.42 5.88
C ARG A 537 -21.88 -12.58 7.26
N SER A 538 -22.59 -13.16 8.23
CA SER A 538 -22.06 -13.46 9.57
C SER A 538 -20.94 -14.50 9.52
N SER A 539 -21.13 -15.60 8.76
CA SER A 539 -20.08 -16.61 8.58
C SER A 539 -18.83 -16.12 7.85
N SER A 540 -18.94 -15.09 6.99
CA SER A 540 -17.79 -14.48 6.32
C SER A 540 -16.97 -13.59 7.25
N VAL A 541 -17.63 -12.85 8.16
CA VAL A 541 -16.97 -11.99 9.15
C VAL A 541 -16.31 -12.86 10.22
N ASP A 542 -16.98 -13.92 10.67
CA ASP A 542 -16.40 -14.87 11.63
C ASP A 542 -15.23 -15.66 11.03
N PHE A 543 -15.28 -15.96 9.72
CA PHE A 543 -14.17 -16.57 9.01
C PHE A 543 -12.99 -15.60 8.79
N ALA A 544 -13.25 -14.32 8.51
CA ALA A 544 -12.22 -13.30 8.42
C ALA A 544 -11.57 -13.04 9.79
N ARG A 545 -12.38 -12.98 10.86
CA ARG A 545 -11.93 -12.88 12.26
C ARG A 545 -11.07 -14.07 12.64
N MET A 546 -11.54 -15.30 12.39
CA MET A 546 -10.78 -16.52 12.67
C MET A 546 -9.50 -16.64 11.83
N LYS A 547 -9.45 -16.05 10.63
CA LYS A 547 -8.23 -15.93 9.82
C LYS A 547 -7.24 -14.95 10.42
N ILE A 548 -7.72 -13.81 10.92
CA ILE A 548 -6.89 -12.81 11.60
C ILE A 548 -6.35 -13.40 12.91
N GLU A 549 -7.19 -14.07 13.71
CA GLU A 549 -6.76 -14.77 14.93
C GLU A 549 -5.75 -15.88 14.63
N ASN A 550 -5.96 -16.71 13.60
CA ASN A 550 -4.96 -17.70 13.19
C ASN A 550 -3.65 -17.07 12.69
N ALA A 551 -3.73 -15.97 11.92
CA ALA A 551 -2.55 -15.27 11.45
C ALA A 551 -1.75 -14.66 12.61
N THR A 552 -2.46 -14.08 13.59
CA THR A 552 -1.87 -13.50 14.80
C THR A 552 -1.25 -14.58 15.70
N LEU A 553 -1.93 -15.71 15.90
CA LEU A 553 -1.39 -16.87 16.62
C LEU A 553 -0.16 -17.46 15.92
N LYS A 554 -0.17 -17.51 14.58
CA LYS A 554 0.97 -17.96 13.80
C LYS A 554 2.15 -17.01 13.94
N GLU A 555 1.93 -15.71 13.85
CA GLU A 555 2.97 -14.68 14.05
C GLU A 555 3.56 -14.72 15.48
N SER A 556 2.71 -14.94 16.49
CA SER A 556 3.11 -15.17 17.89
C SER A 556 3.96 -16.43 18.03
N MET A 557 3.58 -17.53 17.38
CA MET A 557 4.30 -18.80 17.40
C MET A 557 5.66 -18.70 16.67
N ASP A 558 5.71 -18.05 15.52
CA ASP A 558 6.94 -17.80 14.76
C ASP A 558 7.89 -16.88 15.56
N SER A 559 7.35 -15.89 16.26
CA SER A 559 8.11 -15.01 17.18
C SER A 559 8.66 -15.80 18.39
N MET A 560 7.87 -16.73 18.94
CA MET A 560 8.29 -17.63 20.01
C MET A 560 9.41 -18.58 19.56
N GLU A 561 9.37 -19.08 18.32
CA GLU A 561 10.42 -19.94 17.76
C GLU A 561 11.75 -19.18 17.60
N LEU A 562 11.70 -17.94 17.05
CA LEU A 562 12.87 -17.07 16.94
C LEU A 562 13.46 -16.71 18.32
N LEU A 563 12.60 -16.44 19.29
CA LEU A 563 13.00 -16.15 20.66
C LEU A 563 13.66 -17.37 21.32
N THR A 564 13.03 -18.54 21.21
CA THR A 564 13.54 -19.81 21.76
C THR A 564 14.89 -20.17 21.12
N SER A 565 15.04 -19.96 19.81
CA SER A 565 16.29 -20.17 19.08
C SER A 565 17.41 -19.22 19.56
N SER A 566 17.08 -17.94 19.76
CA SER A 566 18.03 -16.93 20.26
C SER A 566 18.48 -17.23 21.69
N ILE A 567 17.54 -17.60 22.57
CA ILE A 567 17.82 -18.02 23.96
C ILE A 567 18.65 -19.31 23.96
N HIS A 568 18.33 -20.29 23.10
CA HIS A 568 19.08 -21.53 23.00
C HIS A 568 20.52 -21.29 22.52
N ARG A 569 20.72 -20.42 21.52
CA ARG A 569 22.05 -20.00 21.05
C ARG A 569 22.85 -19.36 22.18
N LEU A 570 22.26 -18.42 22.91
CA LEU A 570 22.93 -17.76 24.05
C LEU A 570 23.26 -18.74 25.17
N ARG A 571 22.36 -19.69 25.45
CA ARG A 571 22.58 -20.75 26.44
C ARG A 571 23.74 -21.67 26.03
N LEU A 572 23.84 -22.03 24.74
CA LEU A 572 24.96 -22.83 24.22
C LEU A 572 26.28 -22.08 24.30
N SER A 573 26.30 -20.79 23.97
CA SER A 573 27.49 -19.93 24.13
C SER A 573 27.93 -19.85 25.59
N LEU A 574 26.97 -19.66 26.51
CA LEU A 574 27.22 -19.64 27.95
C LEU A 574 27.70 -21.00 28.49
N TRP A 575 27.18 -22.11 27.94
CA TRP A 575 27.63 -23.46 28.27
C TRP A 575 29.07 -23.72 27.80
N LYS A 576 29.44 -23.24 26.60
CA LYS A 576 30.83 -23.29 26.10
C LYS A 576 31.78 -22.46 26.97
N VAL A 577 31.35 -21.28 27.42
CA VAL A 577 32.11 -20.48 28.39
C VAL A 577 32.31 -21.28 29.68
N LYS A 578 31.25 -21.89 30.23
CA LYS A 578 31.37 -22.74 31.43
C LYS A 578 32.33 -23.93 31.24
N GLU A 579 32.30 -24.61 30.10
CA GLU A 579 33.21 -25.72 29.78
C GLU A 579 34.68 -25.25 29.66
N SER A 580 34.89 -24.08 29.05
CA SER A 580 36.22 -23.46 28.95
C SER A 580 36.78 -22.96 30.28
N VAL A 581 35.93 -22.60 31.26
CA VAL A 581 36.37 -22.25 32.63
C VAL A 581 36.79 -23.50 33.41
N THR A 582 36.22 -24.68 33.08
CA THR A 582 36.60 -25.95 33.71
C THR A 582 37.81 -26.65 33.06
N SER A 583 38.28 -26.15 31.92
CA SER A 583 39.45 -26.65 31.17
C SER A 583 40.60 -25.65 31.35
N GLU A 584 41.81 -26.09 31.71
CA GLU A 584 43.00 -25.25 31.95
C GLU A 584 43.51 -24.54 30.66
N GLY A 585 42.75 -23.58 30.12
CA GLY A 585 43.10 -22.90 28.87
C GLY A 585 42.55 -21.47 28.75
N THR A 586 43.48 -20.50 28.65
CA THR A 586 43.34 -19.09 28.19
C THR A 586 42.06 -18.33 28.57
N VAL A 587 42.09 -17.69 29.76
CA VAL A 587 40.98 -16.91 30.36
C VAL A 587 40.62 -15.62 29.59
N SER A 588 41.52 -15.09 28.76
CA SER A 588 41.34 -13.77 28.13
C SER A 588 40.16 -13.70 27.13
N GLY A 589 39.92 -14.76 26.35
CA GLY A 589 38.80 -14.79 25.40
C GLY A 589 37.43 -15.10 26.02
N VAL A 590 37.42 -15.68 27.22
CA VAL A 590 36.19 -16.14 27.90
C VAL A 590 35.37 -14.96 28.44
N SER A 591 36.04 -13.93 28.96
CA SER A 591 35.41 -12.71 29.47
C SER A 591 34.76 -11.86 28.36
N GLU A 592 35.37 -11.82 27.17
CA GLU A 592 34.83 -11.10 26.01
C GLU A 592 33.56 -11.77 25.47
N VAL A 593 33.56 -13.10 25.35
CA VAL A 593 32.39 -13.88 24.93
C VAL A 593 31.26 -13.77 25.97
N LEU A 594 31.58 -13.79 27.27
CA LEU A 594 30.60 -13.64 28.34
C LEU A 594 29.95 -12.25 28.34
N ASN A 595 30.73 -11.19 28.15
CA ASN A 595 30.23 -9.83 28.00
C ASN A 595 29.37 -9.66 26.74
N GLY A 596 29.71 -10.36 25.65
CA GLY A 596 28.89 -10.46 24.45
C GLY A 596 27.51 -11.07 24.73
N VAL A 597 27.48 -12.22 25.43
CA VAL A 597 26.24 -12.90 25.85
C VAL A 597 25.36 -11.99 26.73
N ILE A 598 25.94 -11.27 27.70
CA ILE A 598 25.20 -10.34 28.57
C ILE A 598 24.64 -9.15 27.78
N LYS A 599 25.40 -8.58 26.85
CA LYS A 599 24.94 -7.48 26.01
C LYS A 599 23.78 -7.91 25.12
N GLU A 600 23.89 -9.07 24.47
CA GLU A 600 22.85 -9.62 23.60
C GLU A 600 21.59 -10.01 24.39
N ALA A 601 21.74 -10.61 25.57
CA ALA A 601 20.62 -10.92 26.46
C ALA A 601 19.90 -9.65 26.98
N LYS A 602 20.65 -8.57 27.27
CA LYS A 602 20.05 -7.26 27.63
C LYS A 602 19.28 -6.65 26.47
N LEU A 603 19.76 -6.78 25.24
CA LEU A 603 19.05 -6.33 24.04
C LEU A 603 17.75 -7.13 23.84
N LEU A 604 17.78 -8.46 24.04
CA LEU A 604 16.56 -9.29 24.01
C LEU A 604 15.58 -8.89 25.11
N ARG A 605 16.05 -8.61 26.33
CA ARG A 605 15.22 -8.12 27.43
C ARG A 605 14.55 -6.80 27.10
N THR A 606 15.29 -5.86 26.50
CA THR A 606 14.74 -4.57 26.06
C THR A 606 13.73 -4.76 24.93
N ALA A 607 13.99 -5.65 23.97
CA ALA A 607 13.05 -5.96 22.91
C ALA A 607 11.72 -6.52 23.45
N LEU A 608 11.78 -7.50 24.35
CA LEU A 608 10.61 -8.11 25.01
C LEU A 608 9.87 -7.15 25.95
N GLY A 609 10.58 -6.21 26.57
CA GLY A 609 9.98 -5.17 27.41
C GLY A 609 9.40 -3.99 26.61
N SER A 610 9.72 -3.88 25.31
CA SER A 610 9.27 -2.81 24.41
C SER A 610 8.14 -3.22 23.48
N SER A 611 7.78 -4.51 23.42
CA SER A 611 6.60 -4.98 22.69
C SER A 611 5.34 -4.57 23.45
N LEU A 612 4.58 -3.64 22.85
CA LEU A 612 3.26 -3.20 23.32
C LEU A 612 2.33 -4.40 23.59
N PRO A 613 1.48 -4.37 24.65
CA PRO A 613 0.49 -5.39 24.85
C PRO A 613 -0.53 -5.37 23.70
N ILE A 614 -0.54 -6.42 22.88
CA ILE A 614 -1.64 -6.64 21.91
C ILE A 614 -2.84 -7.15 22.71
N SER A 615 -3.52 -6.23 23.40
CA SER A 615 -4.77 -6.55 24.09
C SER A 615 -5.91 -6.62 23.07
N TRP A 616 -6.31 -7.82 22.71
CA TRP A 616 -7.71 -8.14 22.40
C TRP A 616 -8.16 -9.27 23.32
N SER A 617 -8.36 -8.96 24.61
CA SER A 617 -9.31 -9.67 25.45
C SER A 617 -10.56 -8.80 25.52
N VAL A 618 -11.53 -9.07 24.66
CA VAL A 618 -12.93 -8.81 25.02
C VAL A 618 -13.38 -10.09 25.72
N GLU A 619 -13.14 -10.13 27.03
CA GLU A 619 -13.92 -10.96 27.93
C GLU A 619 -15.37 -10.50 27.80
N THR A 620 -16.20 -11.34 27.18
CA THR A 620 -17.65 -11.25 27.32
C THR A 620 -18.00 -11.41 28.80
N GLU A 621 -18.14 -10.29 29.51
CA GLU A 621 -18.87 -10.26 30.76
C GLU A 621 -20.35 -10.54 30.46
N VAL A 622 -20.73 -11.80 30.67
CA VAL A 622 -22.10 -12.16 31.00
C VAL A 622 -22.34 -11.66 32.42
N GLY A 623 -23.02 -10.52 32.54
CA GLY A 623 -23.45 -10.00 33.84
C GLY A 623 -24.46 -10.95 34.51
N TYR A 624 -24.10 -11.43 35.70
CA TYR A 624 -25.05 -11.81 36.74
C TYR A 624 -24.60 -11.15 38.05
N PHE A 625 -25.55 -10.46 38.66
CA PHE A 625 -25.46 -9.73 39.93
C PHE A 625 -25.06 -10.64 41.11
N GLU A 626 -24.21 -10.16 42.02
CA GLU A 626 -24.55 -10.06 43.45
C GLU A 626 -23.63 -9.11 44.23
N ASP A 627 -24.21 -8.58 45.28
CA ASP A 627 -23.87 -7.45 46.16
C ASP A 627 -22.75 -7.75 47.18
N GLY A 628 -22.09 -6.73 47.73
CA GLY A 628 -21.12 -6.91 48.82
C GLY A 628 -20.22 -5.72 49.13
N GLU A 629 -20.61 -4.95 50.15
CA GLU A 629 -19.96 -3.77 50.72
C GLU A 629 -18.46 -3.92 51.11
N GLY A 630 -17.69 -2.86 50.84
CA GLY A 630 -16.87 -2.17 51.84
C GLY A 630 -15.46 -2.69 52.17
N ARG A 631 -14.41 -1.99 51.69
CA ARG A 631 -13.45 -1.23 52.54
C ARG A 631 -12.36 -0.57 51.70
N ASP A 632 -12.12 0.70 52.03
CA ASP A 632 -10.90 1.44 51.71
C ASP A 632 -9.65 0.72 52.23
N THR A 633 -8.72 0.42 51.33
CA THR A 633 -7.29 0.46 51.64
C THR A 633 -6.53 1.02 50.44
N VAL A 634 -5.89 2.15 50.69
CA VAL A 634 -4.89 2.79 49.83
C VAL A 634 -3.79 1.78 49.51
N HIS A 635 -3.79 1.24 48.30
CA HIS A 635 -2.60 0.66 47.68
C HIS A 635 -2.48 1.20 46.25
N LYS A 636 -1.36 1.88 46.02
CA LYS A 636 -0.89 2.37 44.73
C LYS A 636 -0.55 1.17 43.84
N GLU A 637 -1.56 0.58 43.19
CA GLU A 637 -1.35 -0.36 42.11
C GLU A 637 -1.19 0.43 40.81
N CYS A 638 0.08 0.56 40.41
CA CYS A 638 0.44 0.82 39.02
C CYS A 638 -0.29 -0.23 38.18
N SER A 639 -1.12 0.20 37.22
CA SER A 639 -1.86 -0.68 36.33
C SER A 639 -0.90 -1.73 35.76
N ALA A 640 -1.06 -2.97 36.20
CA ALA A 640 -0.36 -4.11 35.64
C ALA A 640 -0.86 -4.25 34.20
N GLU A 641 -0.09 -3.71 33.26
CA GLU A 641 -0.22 -4.06 31.85
C GLU A 641 -0.13 -5.59 31.78
N LYS A 642 -1.21 -6.25 31.35
CA LYS A 642 -1.20 -7.69 31.09
C LYS A 642 -0.22 -7.92 29.93
N ILE A 643 1.03 -8.19 30.26
CA ILE A 643 2.06 -8.64 29.31
C ILE A 643 1.57 -9.95 28.70
N ASP A 644 1.68 -10.06 27.38
CA ASP A 644 1.34 -11.29 26.66
C ASP A 644 2.08 -12.50 27.28
N THR A 645 1.39 -13.63 27.42
CA THR A 645 1.93 -14.83 28.09
C THR A 645 3.22 -15.34 27.46
N VAL A 646 3.41 -15.16 26.15
CA VAL A 646 4.65 -15.51 25.43
C VAL A 646 5.77 -14.52 25.76
N SER A 647 5.46 -13.22 25.81
CA SER A 647 6.41 -12.17 26.20
C SER A 647 6.86 -12.32 27.66
N ALA A 648 5.95 -12.71 28.56
CA ALA A 648 6.25 -12.98 29.97
C ALA A 648 7.20 -14.18 30.13
N ALA A 649 6.89 -15.32 29.49
CA ALA A 649 7.77 -16.49 29.50
C ALA A 649 9.14 -16.20 28.85
N GLY A 650 9.14 -15.40 27.78
CA GLY A 650 10.35 -14.89 27.13
C GLY A 650 11.25 -14.09 28.06
N LEU A 651 10.64 -13.18 28.84
CA LEU A 651 11.34 -12.32 29.79
C LEU A 651 11.98 -13.15 30.91
N GLU A 652 11.24 -14.10 31.49
CA GLU A 652 11.75 -15.01 32.52
C GLU A 652 12.97 -15.82 32.04
N MET A 653 12.91 -16.36 30.82
CA MET A 653 14.03 -17.12 30.25
C MET A 653 15.29 -16.25 30.02
N VAL A 654 15.11 -15.00 29.60
CA VAL A 654 16.23 -14.05 29.41
C VAL A 654 16.81 -13.61 30.76
N GLU A 655 15.98 -13.39 31.77
CA GLU A 655 16.44 -13.05 33.12
C GLU A 655 17.25 -14.18 33.75
N LEU A 656 16.81 -15.43 33.62
CA LEU A 656 17.59 -16.61 34.04
C LEU A 656 18.94 -16.70 33.32
N LEU A 657 18.99 -16.33 32.04
CA LEU A 657 20.22 -16.35 31.24
C LEU A 657 21.20 -15.25 31.64
N ILE A 658 20.71 -14.03 31.91
CA ILE A 658 21.51 -12.92 32.44
C ILE A 658 22.05 -13.29 33.82
N PHE A 659 21.21 -13.84 34.70
CA PHE A 659 21.60 -14.28 36.03
C PHE A 659 22.68 -15.36 35.97
N ALA A 660 22.52 -16.38 35.13
CA ALA A 660 23.52 -17.43 34.93
C ALA A 660 24.85 -16.88 34.38
N ALA A 661 24.80 -15.88 33.50
CA ALA A 661 25.99 -15.24 32.94
C ALA A 661 26.75 -14.43 33.99
N GLN A 662 26.02 -13.70 34.85
CA GLN A 662 26.59 -12.96 35.97
C GLN A 662 27.24 -13.90 36.99
N MET A 663 26.57 -14.99 37.37
CA MET A 663 27.16 -16.01 38.25
C MET A 663 28.44 -16.62 37.69
N LEU A 664 28.52 -16.86 36.38
CA LEU A 664 29.75 -17.33 35.73
C LEU A 664 30.86 -16.27 35.71
N GLY A 665 30.49 -15.00 35.53
CA GLY A 665 31.42 -13.87 35.63
C GLY A 665 32.01 -13.74 37.02
N ASP A 666 31.17 -13.82 38.05
CA ASP A 666 31.57 -13.73 39.46
C ASP A 666 32.52 -14.89 39.84
N MET A 667 32.27 -16.10 39.35
CA MET A 667 33.19 -17.24 39.50
C MET A 667 34.53 -17.03 38.79
N LEU A 668 34.54 -16.39 37.61
CA LEU A 668 35.77 -16.09 36.87
C LEU A 668 36.62 -15.04 37.59
N THR A 669 36.00 -14.02 38.18
CA THR A 669 36.67 -13.03 39.02
C THR A 669 37.14 -13.60 40.36
N ALA A 670 36.43 -14.57 40.94
CA ALA A 670 36.86 -15.24 42.18
C ALA A 670 38.04 -16.21 41.98
N MET A 671 38.26 -16.73 40.76
CA MET A 671 39.40 -17.58 40.39
C MET A 671 40.70 -16.81 40.12
N ILE A 672 40.66 -15.48 39.98
CA ILE A 672 41.84 -14.62 39.85
C ILE A 672 41.96 -13.78 41.13
N PRO A 673 42.74 -14.20 42.14
CA PRO A 673 43.11 -13.29 43.21
C PRO A 673 44.13 -12.26 42.67
N ASP A 674 43.85 -11.01 42.98
CA ASP A 674 44.65 -9.80 42.85
C ASP A 674 46.15 -9.99 42.51
N ILE A 675 46.57 -9.41 41.39
CA ILE A 675 47.91 -8.84 41.28
C ILE A 675 47.73 -7.34 41.11
N GLU A 676 47.59 -6.68 42.25
CA GLU A 676 47.81 -5.25 42.39
C GLU A 676 49.15 -5.06 43.12
N VAL A 677 49.98 -4.14 42.58
CA VAL A 677 51.17 -3.51 43.20
C VAL A 677 52.48 -4.32 43.21
N ILE A 678 53.36 -4.12 42.21
CA ILE A 678 54.53 -3.19 42.14
C ILE A 678 55.00 -3.10 40.68
#